data_AF-A0A8D0CTD5-F1
#
_entry.id   AF-A0A8D0CTD5-F1
#
_cell.length_a   1.000
_cell.length_b   1.000
_cell.length_c   1.000
_cell.angle_alpha   90.00
_cell.angle_beta   90.00
_cell.angle_gamma   90.00
#
_symmetry.space_group_name_H-M   'P 1'
#
loop_
_entity.id
_entity.type
_entity.pdbx_description
1 polymer ?
#
loop_
_entity_poly.entity_id
_entity_poly.type
_entity_poly.pdbx_seq_one_letter_code
_entity_poly.pdbx_strand_id
1 'polypeptide(L)'
;MSVPDYMQCAEDHQTVLVVVQPVGIVPEDQFFRIYKRIASVSQVSIRDSQRLLIRYRHHYLPENNEWGDFQTHRKVVGLISITTCASAKEWPQTAERFHGQKEVYSSTLYDSRLLVFGLQGDVAEQPRTDVAFYPSFEDCPDVEKRVDDFVGSIFIVLESKRLDRATDKSGDKIPLLCVPFEKKDFVGLDTDSRHYKKRCQGRMRKHVGDLCLQAGMLQDALVHYHMAVELLRGVNDFLWLGAALEGLCSASVIFHYPGGTAGKTVARKPSISQPADAGKRHRPGALTANGISADTSTEIGRAKNCLSPEDIIEKYKEAISYYGKYKNAGVIELEACVKAVRVLAIQKRAREASEFLQNAVYINLGQLSEEEKIQRYSILSELYELIGFHRKSAFFKRVAAMQCVAPTIPEPGWRACYKLLLETLPGYSLSLDPKDFSKGTHRGWAAVQMRLLHELVYASRRMGNPGLSVRHLSFLLQTMLDFLSDQGQLTIRLESTNITLLWNSSPMRYFQWVQGDVCEVQLMVYNPMPYELRVENMVSVIYYALLHFKCTLMPCYEGDLFGEFLSWELEEALSHLPLKSGQALTLTVSIKVKLDFSGQENLLQDLNDDGISVTGLPISSPLRQVLKPRPENKTVSSESGKTLEAVLNFKYSGGAGKVEGYYRELSLGVHVDVEPSVFFTRVNTLPATSTRQCHLLLDIFNPTEHELTVSAKNNQELVLHASECQRMAIQVDKFDFESLPQPDQETARFTNPKQLEEERQHRLHHVALNRTHPSLRRHGEASVEGVLNQLVLEHLQLAPLQWDVLVNGKPCDCDVIADCKAGDAVTLEVQLTNRSKNSVGPLALTVVPYQDFQNGVQNYNLEDAVTFIGSNTFYIDTVKPKENSVCVGALLFLYTGDFYLKIKFQDDSAGRELPLAWFTLPSVHIRALATPLQAGA
;
A
#
# COMPACT_ATOMS: atom_id res chain seq x y z
N MET A 1 -23.60 -8.95 1.20
CA MET A 1 -23.12 -8.90 2.59
C MET A 1 -21.71 -8.38 2.51
N SER A 2 -21.40 -7.29 3.21
CA SER A 2 -20.11 -6.61 3.10
C SER A 2 -19.07 -7.21 4.04
N VAL A 3 -19.44 -7.49 5.29
CA VAL A 3 -18.46 -7.88 6.34
C VAL A 3 -18.89 -9.13 7.12
N PRO A 4 -18.00 -10.12 7.33
CA PRO A 4 -18.26 -11.26 8.21
C PRO A 4 -18.40 -10.88 9.69
N ASP A 5 -19.42 -11.40 10.37
CA ASP A 5 -19.50 -11.36 11.84
C ASP A 5 -18.78 -12.58 12.41
N TYR A 6 -17.47 -12.44 12.58
CA TYR A 6 -16.59 -13.47 13.14
C TYR A 6 -16.96 -13.93 14.56
N MET A 7 -17.78 -13.16 15.27
CA MET A 7 -18.26 -13.54 16.60
C MET A 7 -19.45 -14.49 16.53
N GLN A 8 -20.03 -14.75 15.36
CA GLN A 8 -21.18 -15.62 15.24
C GLN A 8 -20.92 -17.05 15.71
N CYS A 9 -21.86 -17.56 16.50
CA CYS A 9 -21.89 -18.94 16.99
C CYS A 9 -23.17 -19.65 16.51
N ALA A 10 -23.25 -20.96 16.77
CA ALA A 10 -24.46 -21.73 16.52
C ALA A 10 -25.65 -21.19 17.34
N GLU A 11 -25.40 -20.72 18.57
CA GLU A 11 -26.43 -20.21 19.48
C GLU A 11 -27.03 -18.90 19.01
N ASP A 12 -26.38 -18.15 18.12
CA ASP A 12 -26.98 -16.93 17.59
C ASP A 12 -28.25 -17.24 16.77
N HIS A 13 -28.37 -18.45 16.20
CA HIS A 13 -29.55 -18.88 15.45
C HIS A 13 -30.84 -18.95 16.30
N GLN A 14 -30.73 -19.08 17.63
CA GLN A 14 -31.88 -19.03 18.55
C GLN A 14 -32.10 -17.65 19.17
N THR A 15 -31.32 -16.63 18.77
CA THR A 15 -31.46 -15.27 19.31
C THR A 15 -32.25 -14.36 18.39
N VAL A 16 -32.96 -13.40 18.97
CA VAL A 16 -33.49 -12.23 18.26
C VAL A 16 -32.51 -11.07 18.34
N LEU A 17 -32.36 -10.33 17.24
CA LEU A 17 -31.44 -9.21 17.14
C LEU A 17 -32.16 -7.89 17.45
N VAL A 18 -31.64 -7.17 18.45
CA VAL A 18 -32.10 -5.83 18.83
C VAL A 18 -30.96 -4.83 18.65
N VAL A 19 -31.23 -3.75 17.93
CA VAL A 19 -30.28 -2.65 17.75
C VAL A 19 -30.55 -1.58 18.81
N VAL A 20 -29.48 -1.07 19.43
CA VAL A 20 -29.56 0.00 20.43
C VAL A 20 -28.78 1.22 19.93
N GLN A 21 -29.44 2.33 19.66
CA GLN A 21 -28.80 3.49 19.01
C GLN A 21 -29.03 4.78 19.79
N PRO A 22 -28.04 5.70 19.83
CA PRO A 22 -28.29 7.04 20.30
C PRO A 22 -29.10 7.84 19.26
N VAL A 23 -29.97 8.73 19.72
CA VAL A 23 -30.68 9.73 18.92
C VAL A 23 -30.28 11.11 19.44
N GLY A 24 -29.68 11.93 18.57
CA GLY A 24 -29.15 13.24 18.97
C GLY A 24 -27.84 13.13 19.73
N ILE A 25 -27.54 14.13 20.56
CA ILE A 25 -26.26 14.25 21.28
C ILE A 25 -26.40 13.55 22.63
N VAL A 26 -25.94 12.30 22.73
CA VAL A 26 -25.89 11.55 23.99
C VAL A 26 -24.42 11.35 24.37
N PRO A 27 -23.99 11.73 25.60
CA PRO A 27 -22.64 11.45 26.07
C PRO A 27 -22.33 9.96 26.03
N GLU A 28 -21.15 9.59 25.52
CA GLU A 28 -20.77 8.18 25.25
C GLU A 28 -20.75 7.32 26.53
N ASP A 29 -20.26 7.88 27.63
CA ASP A 29 -20.26 7.25 28.96
C ASP A 29 -21.68 6.91 29.44
N GLN A 30 -22.62 7.84 29.25
CA GLN A 30 -24.02 7.67 29.62
C GLN A 30 -24.73 6.68 28.69
N PHE A 31 -24.48 6.76 27.39
CA PHE A 31 -25.01 5.78 26.43
C PHE A 31 -24.59 4.36 26.81
N PHE A 32 -23.30 4.11 27.02
CA PHE A 32 -22.82 2.77 27.35
C PHE A 32 -23.25 2.30 28.74
N ARG A 33 -23.49 3.22 29.68
CA ARG A 33 -24.11 2.89 30.97
C ARG A 33 -25.52 2.32 30.79
N ILE A 34 -26.38 2.99 30.03
CA ILE A 34 -27.75 2.51 29.77
C ILE A 34 -27.73 1.27 28.88
N TYR A 35 -26.85 1.22 27.87
CA TYR A 35 -26.67 0.04 27.02
C TYR A 35 -26.32 -1.21 27.85
N LYS A 36 -25.46 -1.10 28.87
CA LYS A 36 -25.14 -2.23 29.77
C LYS A 36 -26.37 -2.70 30.55
N ARG A 37 -27.25 -1.79 30.99
CA ARG A 37 -28.50 -2.14 31.67
C ARG A 37 -29.47 -2.84 30.72
N ILE A 38 -29.65 -2.32 29.51
CA ILE A 38 -30.46 -2.97 28.46
C ILE A 38 -29.91 -4.37 28.16
N ALA A 39 -28.60 -4.48 27.91
CA ALA A 39 -27.95 -5.74 27.56
C ALA A 39 -27.92 -6.76 28.71
N SER A 40 -28.16 -6.34 29.96
CA SER A 40 -28.31 -7.25 31.09
C SER A 40 -29.55 -8.16 30.95
N VAL A 41 -30.59 -7.68 30.26
CA VAL A 41 -31.81 -8.43 29.91
C VAL A 41 -31.56 -9.28 28.66
N SER A 42 -30.61 -10.21 28.75
CA SER A 42 -30.23 -11.07 27.62
C SER A 42 -31.16 -12.29 27.39
N GLN A 43 -32.09 -12.53 28.32
CA GLN A 43 -33.03 -13.63 28.30
C GLN A 43 -34.31 -13.25 29.05
N VAL A 44 -35.47 -13.53 28.44
CA VAL A 44 -36.79 -13.31 29.06
C VAL A 44 -37.60 -14.60 29.02
N SER A 45 -38.26 -14.94 30.13
CA SER A 45 -39.12 -16.11 30.25
C SER A 45 -40.57 -15.70 30.01
N ILE A 46 -41.24 -16.31 29.02
CA ILE A 46 -42.56 -15.82 28.58
C ILE A 46 -43.69 -16.73 29.02
N ARG A 47 -43.47 -18.05 29.01
CA ARG A 47 -44.42 -19.06 29.48
C ARG A 47 -43.61 -20.18 30.11
N ASP A 48 -43.36 -20.15 31.43
CA ASP A 48 -42.64 -21.09 32.35
C ASP A 48 -41.59 -22.10 31.80
N SER A 49 -41.79 -22.69 30.61
CA SER A 49 -40.89 -23.50 29.81
C SER A 49 -40.21 -22.80 28.61
N GLN A 50 -40.72 -21.66 28.10
CA GLN A 50 -40.20 -20.96 26.91
C GLN A 50 -39.41 -19.71 27.28
N ARG A 51 -38.20 -19.59 26.70
CA ARG A 51 -37.29 -18.47 26.93
C ARG A 51 -36.88 -17.85 25.60
N LEU A 52 -37.04 -16.54 25.48
CA LEU A 52 -36.55 -15.77 24.36
C LEU A 52 -35.14 -15.25 24.68
N LEU A 53 -34.20 -15.47 23.76
CA LEU A 53 -32.81 -15.01 23.90
C LEU A 53 -32.56 -13.80 23.01
N ILE A 54 -31.87 -12.79 23.54
CA ILE A 54 -31.72 -11.50 22.87
C ILE A 54 -30.24 -11.18 22.68
N ARG A 55 -29.91 -10.74 21.46
CA ARG A 55 -28.60 -10.24 21.08
C ARG A 55 -28.70 -8.75 20.80
N TYR A 56 -28.09 -7.94 21.67
CA TYR A 56 -28.07 -6.48 21.51
C TYR A 56 -26.82 -6.03 20.75
N ARG A 57 -26.98 -5.15 19.76
CA ARG A 57 -25.85 -4.52 19.04
C ARG A 57 -26.05 -3.00 19.01
N HIS A 58 -25.01 -2.24 19.35
CA HIS A 58 -25.01 -0.78 19.23
C HIS A 58 -24.47 -0.30 17.87
N HIS A 59 -23.79 -1.18 17.15
CA HIS A 59 -23.35 -0.96 15.77
C HIS A 59 -23.76 -2.17 14.93
N TYR A 60 -24.58 -1.95 13.91
CA TYR A 60 -25.04 -3.00 12.99
C TYR A 60 -25.33 -2.42 11.59
N LEU A 61 -24.66 -2.97 10.58
CA LEU A 61 -24.80 -2.51 9.19
C LEU A 61 -26.17 -2.92 8.60
N PRO A 62 -26.95 -1.99 8.02
CA PRO A 62 -28.24 -2.31 7.41
C PRO A 62 -28.16 -3.36 6.30
N GLU A 63 -27.05 -3.44 5.56
CA GLU A 63 -26.81 -4.44 4.51
C GLU A 63 -26.86 -5.89 5.02
N ASN A 64 -26.52 -6.11 6.30
CA ASN A 64 -26.63 -7.42 6.94
C ASN A 64 -28.09 -7.79 7.22
N ASN A 65 -28.96 -6.79 7.42
CA ASN A 65 -30.39 -6.99 7.63
C ASN A 65 -31.08 -7.53 6.37
N GLU A 66 -30.60 -7.19 5.17
CA GLU A 66 -31.16 -7.67 3.89
C GLU A 66 -31.05 -9.19 3.72
N TRP A 67 -30.15 -9.84 4.47
CA TRP A 67 -29.99 -11.29 4.51
C TRP A 67 -30.92 -11.97 5.53
N GLY A 68 -31.75 -11.20 6.24
CA GLY A 68 -32.61 -11.67 7.32
C GLY A 68 -33.65 -12.70 6.90
N ASP A 69 -34.13 -12.70 5.65
CA ASP A 69 -35.05 -13.75 5.19
C ASP A 69 -34.33 -15.08 4.92
N PHE A 70 -33.03 -15.02 4.61
CA PHE A 70 -32.16 -16.18 4.44
C PHE A 70 -31.60 -16.69 5.77
N GLN A 71 -31.31 -15.82 6.74
CA GLN A 71 -30.84 -16.16 8.08
C GLN A 71 -31.51 -15.21 9.10
N THR A 72 -32.58 -15.65 9.77
CA THR A 72 -33.42 -14.76 10.59
C THR A 72 -32.74 -14.17 11.82
N HIS A 73 -31.67 -14.77 12.32
CA HIS A 73 -30.87 -14.21 13.42
C HIS A 73 -30.09 -12.94 13.03
N ARG A 74 -30.05 -12.60 11.74
CA ARG A 74 -29.53 -11.32 11.21
C ARG A 74 -30.60 -10.24 11.09
N LYS A 75 -31.86 -10.62 11.23
CA LYS A 75 -33.00 -9.73 11.06
C LYS A 75 -33.12 -8.84 12.29
N VAL A 76 -32.99 -7.53 12.11
CA VAL A 76 -33.24 -6.56 13.17
C VAL A 76 -34.74 -6.54 13.41
N VAL A 77 -35.16 -7.14 14.53
CA VAL A 77 -36.58 -7.23 14.92
C VAL A 77 -36.94 -6.25 16.02
N GLY A 78 -35.96 -5.65 16.69
CA GLY A 78 -36.18 -4.63 17.71
C GLY A 78 -35.23 -3.45 17.58
N LEU A 79 -35.73 -2.25 17.91
CA LEU A 79 -34.95 -1.01 18.00
C LEU A 79 -35.19 -0.35 19.36
N ILE A 80 -34.12 -0.08 20.10
CA ILE A 80 -34.16 0.75 21.29
C ILE A 80 -33.31 1.99 21.04
N SER A 81 -33.94 3.16 21.03
CA SER A 81 -33.26 4.43 20.88
C SER A 81 -33.08 5.12 22.23
N ILE A 82 -31.91 5.70 22.47
CA ILE A 82 -31.57 6.44 23.69
C ILE A 82 -31.35 7.91 23.32
N THR A 83 -31.97 8.84 24.02
CA THR A 83 -31.84 10.27 23.70
C THR A 83 -31.85 11.14 24.96
N THR A 84 -31.23 12.31 24.86
CA THR A 84 -31.40 13.39 25.83
C THR A 84 -32.29 14.47 25.23
N CYS A 85 -33.25 14.95 26.00
CA CYS A 85 -34.10 16.08 25.61
C CYS A 85 -34.27 16.99 26.81
N ALA A 86 -33.75 18.21 26.74
CA ALA A 86 -33.73 19.13 27.87
C ALA A 86 -34.98 20.04 27.93
N SER A 87 -35.70 20.17 26.82
CA SER A 87 -36.82 21.09 26.70
C SER A 87 -37.95 20.51 25.86
N ALA A 88 -39.19 20.79 26.25
CA ALA A 88 -40.40 20.42 25.50
C ALA A 88 -40.40 20.98 24.06
N LYS A 89 -39.65 22.05 23.78
CA LYS A 89 -39.51 22.61 22.42
C LYS A 89 -38.72 21.71 21.47
N GLU A 90 -37.79 20.91 21.99
CA GLU A 90 -36.95 20.00 21.19
C GLU A 90 -37.65 18.67 20.89
N TRP A 91 -38.69 18.34 21.67
CA TRP A 91 -39.39 17.06 21.58
C TRP A 91 -39.89 16.70 20.17
N PRO A 92 -40.54 17.60 19.40
CA PRO A 92 -40.99 17.28 18.04
C PRO A 92 -39.85 16.83 17.12
N GLN A 93 -38.70 17.51 17.21
CA GLN A 93 -37.52 17.18 16.41
C GLN A 93 -36.91 15.84 16.83
N THR A 94 -36.86 15.55 18.14
CA THR A 94 -36.39 14.26 18.66
C THR A 94 -37.30 13.11 18.24
N ALA A 95 -38.62 13.31 18.28
CA ALA A 95 -39.61 12.33 17.83
C ALA A 95 -39.49 12.04 16.32
N GLU A 96 -39.27 13.07 15.50
CA GLU A 96 -39.02 12.92 14.06
C GLU A 96 -37.73 12.14 13.77
N ARG A 97 -36.63 12.45 14.49
CA ARG A 97 -35.37 11.70 14.36
C ARG A 97 -35.51 10.23 14.74
N PHE A 98 -36.28 9.93 15.80
CA PHE A 98 -36.59 8.56 16.18
C PHE A 98 -37.40 7.84 15.08
N HIS A 99 -38.38 8.53 14.47
CA HIS A 99 -39.13 7.99 13.34
C HIS A 99 -38.22 7.65 12.16
N GLY A 100 -37.30 8.54 11.80
CA GLY A 100 -36.30 8.29 10.76
C GLY A 100 -35.42 7.06 11.04
N GLN A 101 -35.03 6.81 12.29
CA GLN A 101 -34.31 5.58 12.64
C GLN A 101 -35.18 4.32 12.50
N LYS A 102 -36.49 4.38 12.82
CA LYS A 102 -37.41 3.25 12.61
C LYS A 102 -37.52 2.90 11.13
N GLU A 103 -37.56 3.89 10.25
CA GLU A 103 -37.70 3.69 8.80
C GLU A 103 -36.59 2.82 8.21
N VAL A 104 -35.35 2.97 8.70
CA VAL A 104 -34.17 2.18 8.28
C VAL A 104 -34.41 0.67 8.40
N TYR A 105 -35.16 0.23 9.43
CA TYR A 105 -35.42 -1.18 9.71
C TYR A 105 -36.89 -1.58 9.53
N SER A 106 -37.71 -0.69 8.97
CA SER A 106 -39.18 -0.83 8.89
C SER A 106 -39.67 -2.15 8.29
N SER A 107 -38.93 -2.72 7.33
CA SER A 107 -39.28 -3.98 6.66
C SER A 107 -39.14 -5.22 7.56
N THR A 108 -38.43 -5.11 8.69
CA THR A 108 -38.07 -6.24 9.55
C THR A 108 -38.44 -6.04 11.02
N LEU A 109 -38.67 -4.79 11.44
CA LEU A 109 -38.92 -4.39 12.81
C LEU A 109 -40.26 -4.93 13.34
N TYR A 110 -40.25 -5.52 14.54
CA TYR A 110 -41.45 -6.02 15.22
C TYR A 110 -41.94 -5.03 16.26
N ASP A 111 -41.02 -4.40 17.00
CA ASP A 111 -41.34 -3.33 17.94
C ASP A 111 -40.16 -2.34 18.06
N SER A 112 -40.42 -1.15 18.59
CA SER A 112 -39.43 -0.12 18.90
C SER A 112 -39.73 0.62 20.19
N ARG A 113 -38.69 1.08 20.88
CA ARG A 113 -38.78 1.87 22.11
C ARG A 113 -37.82 3.05 22.08
N LEU A 114 -38.26 4.19 22.60
CA LEU A 114 -37.42 5.37 22.83
C LEU A 114 -37.30 5.63 24.33
N LEU A 115 -36.07 5.71 24.84
CA LEU A 115 -35.75 6.10 26.21
C LEU A 115 -35.24 7.54 26.19
N VAL A 116 -36.01 8.45 26.79
CA VAL A 116 -35.77 9.89 26.79
C VAL A 116 -35.30 10.33 28.17
N PHE A 117 -34.16 10.99 28.25
CA PHE A 117 -33.56 11.46 29.50
C PHE A 117 -33.56 12.99 29.57
N GLY A 118 -33.94 13.55 30.72
CA GLY A 118 -33.87 14.99 31.02
C GLY A 118 -35.14 15.79 30.81
N LEU A 119 -36.17 15.22 30.15
CA LEU A 119 -37.43 15.93 29.86
C LEU A 119 -38.44 15.72 31.00
N GLN A 120 -38.97 16.81 31.55
CA GLN A 120 -40.00 16.82 32.59
C GLN A 120 -41.16 17.77 32.22
N GLY A 121 -42.33 17.59 32.84
CA GLY A 121 -43.55 18.38 32.61
C GLY A 121 -44.58 17.68 31.72
N ASP A 122 -45.61 18.42 31.29
CA ASP A 122 -46.81 17.90 30.60
C ASP A 122 -46.52 16.96 29.41
N VAL A 123 -45.45 17.23 28.65
CA VAL A 123 -45.07 16.39 27.51
C VAL A 123 -44.64 14.99 27.95
N ALA A 124 -43.95 14.86 29.09
CA ALA A 124 -43.49 13.59 29.64
C ALA A 124 -44.61 12.80 30.35
N GLU A 125 -45.63 13.49 30.85
CA GLU A 125 -46.79 12.87 31.52
C GLU A 125 -47.81 12.26 30.55
N GLN A 126 -47.75 12.62 29.27
CA GLN A 126 -48.60 12.02 28.24
C GLN A 126 -48.25 10.53 28.03
N PRO A 127 -49.22 9.61 28.19
CA PRO A 127 -48.97 8.17 28.06
C PRO A 127 -48.61 7.83 26.61
N ARG A 128 -47.44 7.23 26.42
CA ARG A 128 -46.97 6.69 25.14
C ARG A 128 -46.48 5.28 25.35
N THR A 129 -46.89 4.36 24.48
CA THR A 129 -46.53 2.94 24.60
C THR A 129 -45.11 2.67 24.14
N ASP A 130 -44.60 3.45 23.18
CA ASP A 130 -43.28 3.29 22.58
C ASP A 130 -42.21 4.26 23.14
N VAL A 131 -42.56 5.10 24.11
CA VAL A 131 -41.65 6.09 24.71
C VAL A 131 -41.65 6.01 26.24
N ALA A 132 -40.46 6.03 26.83
CA ALA A 132 -40.26 6.15 28.27
C ALA A 132 -39.47 7.42 28.58
N PHE A 133 -39.96 8.23 29.52
CA PHE A 133 -39.29 9.43 29.99
C PHE A 133 -38.65 9.20 31.36
N TYR A 134 -37.42 9.67 31.52
CA TYR A 134 -36.64 9.59 32.74
C TYR A 134 -36.09 10.97 33.12
N PRO A 135 -36.13 11.35 34.41
CA PRO A 135 -35.53 12.59 34.90
C PRO A 135 -34.04 12.71 34.57
N SER A 136 -33.27 11.63 34.70
CA SER A 136 -31.83 11.59 34.42
C SER A 136 -31.33 10.17 34.16
N PHE A 137 -30.08 10.02 33.72
CA PHE A 137 -29.44 8.71 33.54
C PHE A 137 -29.20 7.96 34.87
N GLU A 138 -29.20 8.67 36.01
CA GLU A 138 -29.11 8.09 37.34
C GLU A 138 -30.48 7.58 37.82
N ASP A 139 -31.53 8.33 37.51
CA ASP A 139 -32.90 8.09 37.98
C ASP A 139 -33.74 7.41 36.90
N CYS A 140 -33.50 6.11 36.72
CA CYS A 140 -34.22 5.29 35.75
C CYS A 140 -34.39 3.83 36.26
N PRO A 141 -35.16 3.62 37.35
CA PRO A 141 -35.19 2.33 38.07
C PRO A 141 -35.87 1.18 37.31
N ASP A 142 -36.77 1.46 36.37
CA ASP A 142 -37.59 0.47 35.65
C ASP A 142 -37.11 0.16 34.22
N VAL A 143 -35.90 0.60 33.84
CA VAL A 143 -35.34 0.35 32.48
C VAL A 143 -35.34 -1.13 32.13
N GLU A 144 -34.83 -2.00 33.00
CA GLU A 144 -34.78 -3.45 32.76
C GLU A 144 -36.18 -4.04 32.61
N LYS A 145 -37.15 -3.59 33.43
CA LYS A 145 -38.53 -4.02 33.34
C LYS A 145 -39.17 -3.60 32.00
N ARG A 146 -38.93 -2.36 31.55
CA ARG A 146 -39.42 -1.91 30.24
C ARG A 146 -38.80 -2.65 29.08
N VAL A 147 -37.52 -3.04 29.21
CA VAL A 147 -36.85 -3.89 28.23
C VAL A 147 -37.47 -5.29 28.24
N ASP A 148 -37.79 -5.85 29.40
CA ASP A 148 -38.50 -7.14 29.53
C ASP A 148 -39.88 -7.10 28.83
N ASP A 149 -40.69 -6.06 29.10
CA ASP A 149 -42.00 -5.85 28.45
C ASP A 149 -41.87 -5.71 26.92
N PHE A 150 -40.84 -4.98 26.45
CA PHE A 150 -40.51 -4.83 25.03
C PHE A 150 -40.07 -6.15 24.36
N VAL A 151 -39.35 -6.99 25.07
CA VAL A 151 -39.00 -8.33 24.57
C VAL A 151 -40.25 -9.21 24.50
N GLY A 152 -41.17 -9.07 25.46
CA GLY A 152 -42.48 -9.72 25.44
C GLY A 152 -43.31 -9.36 24.20
N SER A 153 -43.34 -8.09 23.80
CA SER A 153 -44.04 -7.67 22.57
C SER A 153 -43.38 -8.21 21.30
N ILE A 154 -42.04 -8.24 21.24
CA ILE A 154 -41.30 -8.88 20.13
C ILE A 154 -41.72 -10.35 20.00
N PHE A 155 -41.82 -11.08 21.11
CA PHE A 155 -42.21 -12.49 21.08
C PHE A 155 -43.63 -12.71 20.55
N ILE A 156 -44.59 -11.86 20.93
CA ILE A 156 -45.97 -11.97 20.44
C ILE A 156 -46.00 -11.88 18.91
N VAL A 157 -45.27 -10.94 18.33
CA VAL A 157 -45.16 -10.77 16.87
C VAL A 157 -44.41 -11.94 16.23
N LEU A 158 -43.31 -12.40 16.86
CA LEU A 158 -42.53 -13.56 16.41
C LEU A 158 -43.42 -14.81 16.32
N GLU A 159 -44.18 -15.10 17.38
CA GLU A 159 -45.05 -16.26 17.47
C GLU A 159 -46.21 -16.19 16.48
N SER A 160 -46.82 -15.01 16.31
CA SER A 160 -47.83 -14.79 15.26
C SER A 160 -47.28 -15.11 13.87
N LYS A 161 -46.13 -14.51 13.51
CA LYS A 161 -45.51 -14.74 12.19
C LYS A 161 -45.09 -16.20 11.98
N ARG A 162 -44.65 -16.88 13.04
CA ARG A 162 -44.31 -18.31 13.01
C ARG A 162 -45.55 -19.16 12.71
N LEU A 163 -46.65 -18.92 13.43
CA LEU A 163 -47.91 -19.63 13.24
C LEU A 163 -48.47 -19.41 11.83
N ASP A 164 -48.56 -18.14 11.38
CA ASP A 164 -49.06 -17.79 10.05
C ASP A 164 -48.32 -18.56 8.94
N ARG A 165 -46.98 -18.62 9.02
CA ARG A 165 -46.14 -19.31 8.03
C ARG A 165 -46.12 -20.83 8.18
N ALA A 166 -46.36 -21.36 9.37
CA ALA A 166 -46.37 -22.80 9.62
C ALA A 166 -47.67 -23.47 9.16
N THR A 167 -48.81 -22.75 9.30
CA THR A 167 -50.15 -23.24 9.01
C THR A 167 -50.62 -23.01 7.57
N ASP A 168 -49.77 -22.45 6.71
CA ASP A 168 -50.09 -22.06 5.33
C ASP A 168 -50.59 -23.27 4.51
N LYS A 169 -51.91 -23.49 4.61
CA LYS A 169 -52.74 -24.51 3.96
C LYS A 169 -53.76 -23.85 3.02
N SER A 170 -53.79 -22.51 2.98
CA SER A 170 -54.63 -21.71 2.10
C SER A 170 -54.13 -21.82 0.66
N GLY A 171 -55.03 -21.78 -0.31
CA GLY A 171 -54.72 -21.83 -1.75
C GLY A 171 -53.93 -20.62 -2.28
N ASP A 172 -53.24 -19.87 -1.42
CA ASP A 172 -52.38 -18.74 -1.78
C ASP A 172 -51.00 -19.22 -2.24
N LYS A 173 -50.41 -18.50 -3.20
CA LYS A 173 -49.06 -18.79 -3.70
C LYS A 173 -48.04 -18.44 -2.59
N ILE A 174 -47.39 -19.46 -2.02
CA ILE A 174 -46.29 -19.30 -1.05
C ILE A 174 -45.26 -18.30 -1.61
N PRO A 175 -44.93 -17.21 -0.90
CA PRO A 175 -43.99 -16.21 -1.40
C PRO A 175 -42.58 -16.80 -1.52
N LEU A 176 -41.89 -16.46 -2.62
CA LEU A 176 -40.49 -16.83 -2.79
C LEU A 176 -39.61 -15.91 -1.94
N LEU A 177 -38.96 -16.48 -0.92
CA LEU A 177 -37.90 -15.80 -0.18
C LEU A 177 -36.62 -15.79 -1.01
N CYS A 178 -35.92 -14.66 -1.08
CA CYS A 178 -34.72 -14.47 -1.89
C CYS A 178 -33.60 -13.82 -1.08
N VAL A 179 -32.34 -14.17 -1.38
CA VAL A 179 -31.19 -13.35 -0.95
C VAL A 179 -31.03 -12.12 -1.85
N PRO A 180 -30.28 -11.08 -1.43
CA PRO A 180 -30.20 -9.81 -2.18
C PRO A 180 -29.77 -9.94 -3.64
N PHE A 181 -28.79 -10.81 -3.93
CA PHE A 181 -28.28 -10.98 -5.30
C PHE A 181 -29.19 -11.85 -6.18
N GLU A 182 -30.08 -12.65 -5.60
CA GLU A 182 -31.01 -13.53 -6.32
C GLU A 182 -32.17 -12.75 -6.97
N LYS A 183 -32.50 -11.55 -6.48
CA LYS A 183 -33.70 -10.80 -6.90
C LYS A 183 -33.81 -10.58 -8.42
N LYS A 184 -32.67 -10.49 -9.13
CA LYS A 184 -32.61 -10.29 -10.58
C LYS A 184 -32.75 -11.59 -11.38
N ASP A 185 -32.39 -12.73 -10.78
CA ASP A 185 -32.33 -14.03 -11.46
C ASP A 185 -33.72 -14.67 -11.66
N PHE A 186 -34.75 -14.14 -10.97
CA PHE A 186 -36.10 -14.70 -10.99
C PHE A 186 -37.11 -13.97 -11.89
N VAL A 187 -36.65 -13.01 -12.70
CA VAL A 187 -37.51 -12.30 -13.66
C VAL A 187 -37.89 -13.22 -14.83
N GLY A 188 -39.18 -13.42 -15.09
CA GLY A 188 -39.69 -14.22 -16.21
C GLY A 188 -39.82 -15.74 -15.98
N LEU A 189 -39.68 -16.21 -14.74
CA LEU A 189 -39.87 -17.63 -14.40
C LEU A 189 -41.34 -18.05 -14.37
N ASP A 190 -41.60 -19.29 -14.79
CA ASP A 190 -42.90 -19.94 -14.63
C ASP A 190 -43.19 -20.25 -13.15
N THR A 191 -43.97 -19.34 -12.53
CA THR A 191 -44.40 -19.44 -11.13
C THR A 191 -45.38 -20.58 -10.86
N ASP A 192 -45.96 -21.19 -11.90
CA ASP A 192 -46.93 -22.27 -11.76
C ASP A 192 -46.31 -23.66 -11.85
N SER A 193 -45.05 -23.75 -12.28
CA SER A 193 -44.28 -24.99 -12.33
C SER A 193 -44.19 -25.69 -10.96
N ARG A 194 -44.29 -27.03 -10.98
CA ARG A 194 -44.11 -27.87 -9.77
C ARG A 194 -42.76 -27.62 -9.10
N HIS A 195 -41.73 -27.36 -9.90
CA HIS A 195 -40.38 -27.07 -9.43
C HIS A 195 -40.31 -25.76 -8.64
N TYR A 196 -40.92 -24.68 -9.16
CA TYR A 196 -40.98 -23.38 -8.47
C TYR A 196 -41.76 -23.46 -7.15
N LYS A 197 -42.93 -24.13 -7.16
CA LYS A 197 -43.75 -24.33 -5.95
C LYS A 197 -43.00 -25.11 -4.87
N LYS A 198 -42.30 -26.19 -5.25
CA LYS A 198 -41.48 -26.99 -4.32
C LYS A 198 -40.29 -26.19 -3.77
N ARG A 199 -39.67 -25.32 -4.56
CA ARG A 199 -38.65 -24.38 -4.10
C ARG A 199 -39.19 -23.42 -3.04
N CYS A 200 -40.31 -22.74 -3.33
CA CYS A 200 -40.93 -21.81 -2.38
C CYS A 200 -41.28 -22.50 -1.06
N GLN A 201 -41.85 -23.71 -1.15
CA GLN A 201 -42.15 -24.53 0.03
C GLN A 201 -40.89 -24.89 0.82
N GLY A 202 -39.81 -25.31 0.16
CA GLY A 202 -38.54 -25.63 0.82
C GLY A 202 -37.93 -24.44 1.54
N ARG A 203 -37.87 -23.27 0.89
CA ARG A 203 -37.36 -22.03 1.50
C ARG A 203 -38.23 -21.58 2.67
N MET A 204 -39.55 -21.67 2.54
CA MET A 204 -40.49 -21.35 3.63
C MET A 204 -40.32 -22.29 4.82
N ARG A 205 -40.20 -23.61 4.61
CA ARG A 205 -39.94 -24.58 5.70
C ARG A 205 -38.64 -24.28 6.44
N LYS A 206 -37.58 -23.91 5.72
CA LYS A 206 -36.33 -23.47 6.33
C LYS A 206 -36.56 -22.26 7.23
N HIS A 207 -37.25 -21.25 6.73
CA HIS A 207 -37.53 -20.01 7.45
C HIS A 207 -38.40 -20.24 8.69
N VAL A 208 -39.44 -21.09 8.60
CA VAL A 208 -40.24 -21.51 9.76
C VAL A 208 -39.37 -22.22 10.79
N GLY A 209 -38.42 -23.06 10.35
CA GLY A 209 -37.43 -23.68 11.22
C GLY A 209 -36.61 -22.66 12.02
N ASP A 210 -36.15 -21.58 11.38
CA ASP A 210 -35.44 -20.51 12.07
C ASP A 210 -36.32 -19.78 13.10
N LEU A 211 -37.58 -19.47 12.74
CA LEU A 211 -38.52 -18.83 13.66
C LEU A 211 -38.86 -19.73 14.87
N CYS A 212 -39.04 -21.03 14.65
CA CYS A 212 -39.20 -22.00 15.74
C CYS A 212 -37.98 -22.00 16.66
N LEU A 213 -36.77 -21.95 16.11
CA LEU A 213 -35.54 -21.93 16.89
C LEU A 213 -35.43 -20.64 17.74
N GLN A 214 -35.74 -19.47 17.16
CA GLN A 214 -35.79 -18.19 17.89
C GLN A 214 -36.89 -18.14 18.95
N ALA A 215 -38.01 -18.83 18.74
CA ALA A 215 -39.10 -18.97 19.71
C ALA A 215 -38.80 -20.00 20.83
N GLY A 216 -37.61 -20.63 20.83
CA GLY A 216 -37.23 -21.65 21.81
C GLY A 216 -37.87 -23.02 21.58
N MET A 217 -38.45 -23.26 20.41
CA MET A 217 -39.10 -24.52 20.01
C MET A 217 -38.13 -25.42 19.24
N LEU A 218 -37.12 -25.94 19.95
CA LEU A 218 -36.01 -26.67 19.36
C LEU A 218 -36.42 -27.91 18.55
N GLN A 219 -37.39 -28.68 19.05
CA GLN A 219 -37.84 -29.91 18.39
C GLN A 219 -38.57 -29.63 17.08
N ASP A 220 -39.43 -28.62 17.06
CA ASP A 220 -40.15 -28.21 15.85
C ASP A 220 -39.19 -27.60 14.82
N ALA A 221 -38.17 -26.87 15.27
CA ALA A 221 -37.12 -26.37 14.40
C ALA A 221 -36.40 -27.51 13.67
N LEU A 222 -35.98 -28.57 14.40
CA LEU A 222 -35.32 -29.75 13.80
C LEU A 222 -36.21 -30.42 12.73
N VAL A 223 -37.50 -30.59 13.00
CA VAL A 223 -38.46 -31.16 12.03
C VAL A 223 -38.52 -30.31 10.76
N HIS A 224 -38.68 -28.99 10.90
CA HIS A 224 -38.78 -28.09 9.77
C HIS A 224 -37.49 -28.02 8.94
N TYR A 225 -36.32 -28.08 9.58
CA TYR A 225 -35.05 -28.15 8.86
C TYR A 225 -34.90 -29.42 8.04
N HIS A 226 -35.25 -30.60 8.58
CA HIS A 226 -35.25 -31.85 7.82
C HIS A 226 -36.18 -31.80 6.61
N MET A 227 -37.41 -31.30 6.79
CA MET A 227 -38.35 -31.10 5.68
C MET A 227 -37.80 -30.16 4.61
N ALA A 228 -37.17 -29.06 5.02
CA ALA A 228 -36.55 -28.11 4.11
C ALA A 228 -35.41 -28.76 3.31
N VAL A 229 -34.54 -29.52 3.98
CA VAL A 229 -33.43 -30.24 3.35
C VAL A 229 -33.93 -31.21 2.27
N GLU A 230 -34.97 -32.00 2.54
CA GLU A 230 -35.56 -32.91 1.55
C GLU A 230 -36.15 -32.19 0.34
N LEU A 231 -36.91 -31.10 0.58
CA LEU A 231 -37.56 -30.33 -0.46
C LEU A 231 -36.54 -29.63 -1.37
N LEU A 232 -35.57 -28.93 -0.76
CA LEU A 232 -34.55 -28.13 -1.44
C LEU A 232 -33.55 -28.98 -2.21
N ARG A 233 -33.15 -30.13 -1.64
CA ARG A 233 -32.31 -31.12 -2.35
C ARG A 233 -33.01 -31.65 -3.60
N GLY A 234 -34.33 -31.87 -3.53
CA GLY A 234 -35.12 -32.34 -4.67
C GLY A 234 -35.33 -31.32 -5.79
N VAL A 235 -34.93 -30.05 -5.61
CA VAL A 235 -35.00 -28.97 -6.64
C VAL A 235 -33.65 -28.31 -6.91
N ASN A 236 -32.56 -28.91 -6.40
CA ASN A 236 -31.18 -28.43 -6.55
C ASN A 236 -30.98 -26.96 -6.13
N ASP A 237 -31.71 -26.50 -5.11
CA ASP A 237 -31.53 -25.15 -4.55
C ASP A 237 -30.39 -25.16 -3.52
N PHE A 238 -29.15 -25.22 -4.01
CA PHE A 238 -27.96 -25.49 -3.18
C PHE A 238 -27.72 -24.41 -2.12
N LEU A 239 -27.94 -23.14 -2.45
CA LEU A 239 -27.74 -22.04 -1.50
C LEU A 239 -28.64 -22.19 -0.26
N TRP A 240 -29.94 -22.38 -0.49
CA TRP A 240 -30.92 -22.55 0.60
C TRP A 240 -30.81 -23.92 1.27
N LEU A 241 -30.40 -24.96 0.54
CA LEU A 241 -30.07 -26.26 1.11
C LEU A 241 -28.91 -26.15 2.10
N GLY A 242 -27.85 -25.41 1.75
CA GLY A 242 -26.76 -25.09 2.67
C GLY A 242 -27.25 -24.41 3.95
N ALA A 243 -28.16 -23.44 3.82
CA ALA A 243 -28.74 -22.75 4.98
C ALA A 243 -29.66 -23.61 5.84
N ALA A 244 -30.40 -24.55 5.24
CA ALA A 244 -31.20 -25.51 5.98
C ALA A 244 -30.31 -26.50 6.77
N LEU A 245 -29.20 -26.94 6.16
CA LEU A 245 -28.20 -27.78 6.83
C LEU A 245 -27.48 -27.01 7.95
N GLU A 246 -27.09 -25.76 7.72
CA GLU A 246 -26.50 -24.90 8.77
C GLU A 246 -27.46 -24.71 9.94
N GLY A 247 -28.75 -24.45 9.67
CA GLY A 247 -29.78 -24.36 10.71
C GLY A 247 -29.97 -25.66 11.49
N LEU A 248 -29.98 -26.80 10.80
CA LEU A 248 -30.05 -28.13 11.41
C LEU A 248 -28.83 -28.41 12.31
N CYS A 249 -27.63 -28.06 11.85
CA CYS A 249 -26.41 -28.13 12.66
C CYS A 249 -26.51 -27.25 13.89
N SER A 250 -26.88 -25.97 13.73
CA SER A 250 -26.98 -25.02 14.84
C SER A 250 -27.99 -25.49 15.90
N ALA A 251 -29.17 -25.98 15.49
CA ALA A 251 -30.15 -26.58 16.40
C ALA A 251 -29.58 -27.82 17.13
N SER A 252 -28.87 -28.69 16.43
CA SER A 252 -28.26 -29.88 17.03
C SER A 252 -27.11 -29.53 17.99
N VAL A 253 -26.35 -28.47 17.70
CA VAL A 253 -25.31 -27.93 18.58
C VAL A 253 -25.92 -27.37 19.87
N ILE A 254 -27.00 -26.60 19.76
CA ILE A 254 -27.73 -26.06 20.93
C ILE A 254 -28.25 -27.21 21.82
N PHE A 255 -28.69 -28.32 21.22
CA PHE A 255 -29.12 -29.51 21.95
C PHE A 255 -27.98 -30.20 22.71
N HIS A 256 -26.86 -30.49 22.03
CA HIS A 256 -25.75 -31.26 22.63
C HIS A 256 -24.83 -30.43 23.53
N TYR A 257 -24.71 -29.13 23.28
CA TYR A 257 -23.78 -28.23 23.95
C TYR A 257 -24.52 -27.02 24.55
N PRO A 258 -25.40 -27.22 25.56
CA PRO A 258 -26.20 -26.14 26.14
C PRO A 258 -25.35 -25.04 26.83
N GLY A 259 -24.09 -25.35 27.15
CA GLY A 259 -23.10 -24.37 27.65
C GLY A 259 -22.58 -23.39 26.59
N GLY A 260 -22.89 -23.63 25.32
CA GLY A 260 -22.53 -22.79 24.19
C GLY A 260 -21.15 -23.07 23.60
N THR A 261 -20.93 -22.54 22.39
CA THR A 261 -19.71 -22.73 21.58
C THR A 261 -18.74 -21.55 21.58
N ALA A 262 -19.11 -20.43 22.22
CA ALA A 262 -18.38 -19.16 22.17
C ALA A 262 -17.05 -19.10 22.96
N GLY A 263 -16.62 -20.18 23.62
CA GLY A 263 -15.45 -20.17 24.51
C GLY A 263 -15.72 -19.48 25.85
N LYS A 264 -14.73 -19.44 26.76
CA LYS A 264 -14.85 -18.85 28.11
C LYS A 264 -14.83 -17.32 28.11
N THR A 265 -15.62 -16.67 27.26
CA THR A 265 -15.85 -15.23 27.31
C THR A 265 -17.27 -14.99 27.79
N VAL A 266 -17.37 -14.45 29.01
CA VAL A 266 -18.60 -14.13 29.77
C VAL A 266 -19.22 -15.33 30.51
N ALA A 267 -19.16 -15.26 31.84
CA ALA A 267 -19.82 -16.18 32.75
C ALA A 267 -21.35 -16.15 32.55
N ARG A 268 -21.89 -17.08 31.75
CA ARG A 268 -23.29 -17.52 31.89
C ARG A 268 -23.34 -18.52 33.05
N LYS A 269 -24.11 -18.20 34.09
CA LYS A 269 -24.38 -19.14 35.19
C LYS A 269 -25.08 -20.38 34.61
N PRO A 270 -24.57 -21.61 34.79
CA PRO A 270 -25.28 -22.81 34.40
C PRO A 270 -26.39 -23.09 35.43
N SER A 271 -27.65 -23.11 34.97
CA SER A 271 -28.76 -23.65 35.77
C SER A 271 -28.82 -25.16 35.58
N ILE A 272 -28.60 -25.91 36.66
CA ILE A 272 -28.64 -27.38 36.74
C ILE A 272 -30.06 -27.89 36.47
N SER A 273 -30.20 -28.84 35.55
CA SER A 273 -31.27 -29.84 35.58
C SER A 273 -30.63 -31.23 35.46
N GLN A 274 -30.82 -32.06 36.48
CA GLN A 274 -30.18 -33.38 36.67
C GLN A 274 -30.57 -34.40 35.58
N PRO A 275 -29.69 -35.33 35.18
CA PRO A 275 -30.04 -36.45 34.31
C PRO A 275 -30.46 -37.68 35.15
N ALA A 276 -31.57 -38.32 34.77
CA ALA A 276 -31.99 -39.62 35.29
C ALA A 276 -31.36 -40.78 34.50
N ASP A 277 -31.17 -41.87 35.22
CA ASP A 277 -30.30 -43.03 34.99
C ASP A 277 -30.64 -43.92 33.76
N ALA A 278 -29.62 -44.53 33.16
CA ALA A 278 -29.69 -45.29 31.90
C ALA A 278 -29.54 -46.80 32.13
N GLY A 279 -30.64 -47.55 32.02
CA GLY A 279 -30.68 -49.02 32.11
C GLY A 279 -31.06 -49.74 30.80
N LYS A 280 -30.04 -50.28 30.13
CA LYS A 280 -29.96 -51.47 29.22
C LYS A 280 -31.24 -52.14 28.63
N ARG A 281 -31.17 -52.36 27.30
CA ARG A 281 -31.32 -53.62 26.48
C ARG A 281 -32.46 -53.74 25.44
N HIS A 282 -32.01 -54.17 24.24
CA HIS A 282 -32.64 -54.99 23.16
C HIS A 282 -33.61 -54.38 22.10
N ARG A 283 -33.14 -54.40 20.84
CA ARG A 283 -33.89 -54.49 19.54
C ARG A 283 -34.49 -55.92 19.37
N PRO A 284 -35.44 -56.21 18.42
CA PRO A 284 -35.59 -55.64 17.06
C PRO A 284 -37.04 -55.51 16.48
N GLY A 285 -37.18 -54.94 15.27
CA GLY A 285 -38.39 -55.11 14.42
C GLY A 285 -38.75 -53.92 13.53
N ALA A 286 -39.26 -54.19 12.32
CA ALA A 286 -39.24 -53.32 11.15
C ALA A 286 -40.59 -52.63 10.80
N LEU A 287 -40.50 -51.55 10.01
CA LEU A 287 -41.41 -51.00 8.97
C LEU A 287 -42.94 -51.00 9.20
N THR A 288 -43.59 -49.83 9.09
CA THR A 288 -44.58 -49.45 8.04
C THR A 288 -45.30 -48.13 8.37
N ALA A 289 -46.03 -47.61 7.38
CA ALA A 289 -46.43 -46.23 7.17
C ALA A 289 -47.70 -45.75 7.88
N ASN A 290 -47.83 -44.43 7.90
CA ASN A 290 -49.03 -43.59 8.03
C ASN A 290 -49.71 -43.44 9.42
N GLY A 291 -49.74 -42.17 9.87
CA GLY A 291 -50.68 -41.64 10.86
C GLY A 291 -50.10 -41.52 12.26
N ILE A 292 -49.58 -40.34 12.63
CA ILE A 292 -49.27 -40.04 14.04
C ILE A 292 -50.31 -39.04 14.56
N SER A 293 -51.27 -39.60 15.29
CA SER A 293 -52.08 -38.95 16.31
C SER A 293 -51.18 -38.39 17.41
N ALA A 294 -51.56 -37.23 17.96
CA ALA A 294 -50.99 -36.67 19.17
C ALA A 294 -51.15 -37.64 20.35
N ASP A 295 -50.23 -37.55 21.31
CA ASP A 295 -50.29 -38.11 22.67
C ASP A 295 -49.85 -39.56 22.91
N THR A 296 -48.58 -39.91 22.60
CA THR A 296 -47.74 -40.82 23.43
C THR A 296 -46.25 -40.86 23.00
N SER A 297 -45.54 -39.72 22.92
CA SER A 297 -44.14 -39.72 22.43
C SER A 297 -43.17 -38.77 23.15
N THR A 298 -43.47 -38.37 24.38
CA THR A 298 -42.80 -37.25 25.02
C THR A 298 -41.40 -37.51 25.58
N GLU A 299 -40.86 -38.73 25.67
CA GLU A 299 -39.45 -38.91 26.11
C GLU A 299 -38.57 -39.75 25.18
N ILE A 300 -39.10 -40.75 24.48
CA ILE A 300 -38.31 -41.61 23.58
C ILE A 300 -38.21 -41.02 22.14
N GLY A 301 -38.99 -39.97 21.84
CA GLY A 301 -39.00 -39.29 20.54
C GLY A 301 -38.07 -38.08 20.41
N ARG A 302 -37.59 -37.50 21.52
CA ARG A 302 -36.87 -36.20 21.56
C ARG A 302 -35.50 -36.19 20.85
N ALA A 303 -34.91 -37.37 20.60
CA ALA A 303 -33.58 -37.50 20.01
C ALA A 303 -33.57 -37.92 18.52
N LYS A 304 -34.72 -38.30 17.93
CA LYS A 304 -34.73 -38.92 16.59
C LYS A 304 -34.34 -37.97 15.45
N ASN A 305 -34.58 -36.67 15.61
CA ASN A 305 -34.32 -35.67 14.56
C ASN A 305 -33.04 -34.86 14.80
N CYS A 306 -32.40 -34.99 15.96
CA CYS A 306 -31.15 -34.30 16.26
C CYS A 306 -29.98 -35.02 15.59
N LEU A 307 -29.05 -34.29 14.99
CA LEU A 307 -27.82 -34.87 14.44
C LEU A 307 -26.93 -35.38 15.60
N SER A 308 -26.17 -36.45 15.35
CA SER A 308 -25.10 -36.86 16.26
C SER A 308 -23.94 -35.83 16.23
N PRO A 309 -23.09 -35.75 17.27
CA PRO A 309 -21.90 -34.89 17.28
C PRO A 309 -21.02 -35.03 16.02
N GLU A 310 -20.89 -36.23 15.50
CA GLU A 310 -20.13 -36.54 14.29
C GLU A 310 -20.84 -36.04 13.03
N ASP A 311 -22.15 -36.30 12.92
CA ASP A 311 -22.96 -35.89 11.78
C ASP A 311 -23.05 -34.36 11.64
N ILE A 312 -23.01 -33.61 12.75
CA ILE A 312 -23.00 -32.13 12.74
C ILE A 312 -21.85 -31.62 11.86
N ILE A 313 -20.66 -32.21 12.00
CA ILE A 313 -19.48 -31.76 11.26
C ILE A 313 -19.61 -32.11 9.78
N GLU A 314 -20.09 -33.31 9.45
CA GLU A 314 -20.34 -33.72 8.06
C GLU A 314 -21.39 -32.82 7.39
N LYS A 315 -22.44 -32.42 8.13
CA LYS A 315 -23.45 -31.48 7.62
C LYS A 315 -22.93 -30.05 7.47
N TYR A 316 -22.03 -29.59 8.34
CA TYR A 316 -21.31 -28.33 8.11
C TYR A 316 -20.43 -28.39 6.86
N LYS A 317 -19.69 -29.48 6.63
CA LYS A 317 -18.90 -29.67 5.39
C LYS A 317 -19.80 -29.59 4.15
N GLU A 318 -20.95 -30.26 4.17
CA GLU A 318 -21.96 -30.23 3.09
C GLU A 318 -22.47 -28.79 2.87
N ALA A 319 -22.83 -28.07 3.94
CA ALA A 319 -23.30 -26.68 3.86
C ALA A 319 -22.25 -25.73 3.28
N ILE A 320 -21.01 -25.79 3.78
CA ILE A 320 -19.89 -24.97 3.33
C ILE A 320 -19.58 -25.25 1.86
N SER A 321 -19.58 -26.51 1.45
CA SER A 321 -19.40 -26.89 0.04
C SER A 321 -20.49 -26.29 -0.87
N TYR A 322 -21.74 -26.22 -0.40
CA TYR A 322 -22.80 -25.56 -1.15
C TYR A 322 -22.67 -24.05 -1.22
N TYR A 323 -22.23 -23.40 -0.14
CA TYR A 323 -21.95 -21.96 -0.14
C TYR A 323 -20.81 -21.59 -1.10
N GLY A 324 -19.73 -22.37 -1.13
CA GLY A 324 -18.59 -22.16 -2.03
C GLY A 324 -18.94 -22.24 -3.53
N LYS A 325 -20.14 -22.70 -3.91
CA LYS A 325 -20.63 -22.65 -5.30
C LYS A 325 -21.02 -21.23 -5.75
N TYR A 326 -21.20 -20.30 -4.82
CA TYR A 326 -21.74 -18.96 -5.10
C TYR A 326 -20.72 -17.87 -4.76
N LYS A 327 -20.28 -17.10 -5.77
CA LYS A 327 -19.28 -16.03 -5.60
C LYS A 327 -19.66 -14.99 -4.54
N ASN A 328 -20.96 -14.69 -4.40
CA ASN A 328 -21.47 -13.67 -3.49
C ASN A 328 -21.87 -14.23 -2.10
N ALA A 329 -21.53 -15.50 -1.80
CA ALA A 329 -21.82 -16.15 -0.53
C ALA A 329 -20.59 -16.39 0.36
N GLY A 330 -19.41 -15.86 -0.02
CA GLY A 330 -18.16 -16.10 0.71
C GLY A 330 -18.20 -15.69 2.18
N VAL A 331 -18.95 -14.63 2.54
CA VAL A 331 -19.14 -14.24 3.95
C VAL A 331 -19.88 -15.33 4.74
N ILE A 332 -20.95 -15.89 4.19
CA ILE A 332 -21.73 -16.96 4.81
C ILE A 332 -20.89 -18.24 4.91
N GLU A 333 -20.15 -18.56 3.86
CA GLU A 333 -19.22 -19.69 3.83
C GLU A 333 -18.18 -19.61 4.96
N LEU A 334 -17.58 -18.44 5.13
CA LEU A 334 -16.59 -18.21 6.18
C LEU A 334 -17.19 -18.34 7.58
N GLU A 335 -18.35 -17.76 7.82
CA GLU A 335 -19.00 -17.87 9.13
C GLU A 335 -19.44 -19.29 9.45
N ALA A 336 -19.92 -20.05 8.47
CA ALA A 336 -20.22 -21.47 8.65
C ALA A 336 -18.94 -22.26 9.00
N CYS A 337 -17.80 -21.94 8.36
CA CYS A 337 -16.49 -22.48 8.76
C CYS A 337 -16.14 -22.13 10.22
N VAL A 338 -16.32 -20.87 10.64
CA VAL A 338 -16.05 -20.44 12.02
C VAL A 338 -16.92 -21.19 13.03
N LYS A 339 -18.21 -21.35 12.76
CA LYS A 339 -19.14 -22.14 13.60
C LYS A 339 -18.69 -23.60 13.71
N ALA A 340 -18.35 -24.23 12.59
CA ALA A 340 -17.85 -25.62 12.57
C ALA A 340 -16.56 -25.78 13.40
N VAL A 341 -15.62 -24.84 13.29
CA VAL A 341 -14.37 -24.85 14.08
C VAL A 341 -14.66 -24.75 15.59
N ARG A 342 -15.61 -23.90 16.01
CA ARG A 342 -15.99 -23.78 17.43
C ARG A 342 -16.61 -25.06 17.98
N VAL A 343 -17.42 -25.76 17.17
CA VAL A 343 -17.96 -27.08 17.53
C VAL A 343 -16.83 -28.10 17.67
N LEU A 344 -15.91 -28.16 16.70
CA LEU A 344 -14.76 -29.08 16.75
C LEU A 344 -13.83 -28.81 17.93
N ALA A 345 -13.69 -27.55 18.35
CA ALA A 345 -12.91 -27.18 19.54
C ALA A 345 -13.48 -27.83 20.81
N ILE A 346 -14.81 -27.79 20.99
CA ILE A 346 -15.49 -28.41 22.13
C ILE A 346 -15.43 -29.94 22.05
N GLN A 347 -15.55 -30.49 20.84
CA GLN A 347 -15.35 -31.92 20.59
C GLN A 347 -13.88 -32.37 20.77
N LYS A 348 -12.95 -31.45 21.03
CA LYS A 348 -11.50 -31.69 21.16
C LYS A 348 -10.87 -32.30 19.90
N ARG A 349 -11.43 -32.00 18.72
CA ARG A 349 -10.97 -32.47 17.39
C ARG A 349 -10.11 -31.41 16.69
N ALA A 350 -8.99 -31.04 17.31
CA ALA A 350 -8.16 -29.92 16.87
C ALA A 350 -7.57 -30.08 15.45
N ARG A 351 -7.25 -31.31 15.03
CA ARG A 351 -6.70 -31.57 13.68
C ARG A 351 -7.69 -31.20 12.58
N GLU A 352 -8.92 -31.69 12.67
CA GLU A 352 -9.97 -31.38 11.70
C GLU A 352 -10.35 -29.91 11.75
N ALA A 353 -10.39 -29.31 12.94
CA ALA A 353 -10.63 -27.87 13.07
C ALA A 353 -9.57 -27.05 12.31
N SER A 354 -8.30 -27.48 12.36
CA SER A 354 -7.23 -26.84 11.61
C SER A 354 -7.39 -26.98 10.09
N GLU A 355 -8.03 -28.04 9.58
CA GLU A 355 -8.28 -28.20 8.14
C GLU A 355 -9.33 -27.19 7.66
N PHE A 356 -10.41 -26.98 8.43
CA PHE A 356 -11.38 -25.91 8.17
C PHE A 356 -10.71 -24.52 8.15
N LEU A 357 -9.86 -24.23 9.13
CA LEU A 357 -9.16 -22.94 9.21
C LEU A 357 -8.19 -22.71 8.05
N GLN A 358 -7.55 -23.76 7.54
CA GLN A 358 -6.69 -23.65 6.36
C GLN A 358 -7.50 -23.28 5.12
N ASN A 359 -8.66 -23.92 4.91
CA ASN A 359 -9.55 -23.61 3.79
C ASN A 359 -10.17 -22.21 3.92
N ALA A 360 -10.48 -21.78 5.16
CA ALA A 360 -11.07 -20.47 5.44
C ALA A 360 -10.20 -19.28 5.00
N VAL A 361 -8.88 -19.44 4.89
CA VAL A 361 -7.97 -18.39 4.39
C VAL A 361 -8.18 -18.12 2.90
N TYR A 362 -8.59 -19.13 2.13
CA TYR A 362 -8.78 -19.04 0.67
C TYR A 362 -10.19 -18.63 0.25
N ILE A 363 -11.12 -18.53 1.20
CA ILE A 363 -12.48 -18.04 0.91
C ILE A 363 -12.40 -16.61 0.40
N ASN A 364 -12.98 -16.39 -0.79
CA ASN A 364 -13.02 -15.09 -1.45
C ASN A 364 -14.11 -14.23 -0.83
N LEU A 365 -13.71 -13.12 -0.19
CA LEU A 365 -14.61 -12.15 0.42
C LEU A 365 -14.74 -10.87 -0.41
N GLY A 366 -14.24 -10.88 -1.65
CA GLY A 366 -14.09 -9.67 -2.46
C GLY A 366 -12.93 -8.80 -1.99
N GLN A 367 -13.04 -7.51 -2.27
CA GLN A 367 -12.02 -6.53 -1.91
C GLN A 367 -12.23 -6.08 -0.46
N LEU A 368 -11.37 -6.57 0.43
CA LEU A 368 -11.36 -6.21 1.85
C LEU A 368 -10.55 -4.95 2.10
N SER A 369 -11.03 -4.09 3.00
CA SER A 369 -10.23 -3.01 3.58
C SER A 369 -9.04 -3.55 4.39
N GLU A 370 -8.09 -2.68 4.70
CA GLU A 370 -6.93 -3.05 5.52
C GLU A 370 -7.37 -3.43 6.95
N GLU A 371 -8.36 -2.73 7.50
CA GLU A 371 -8.97 -3.01 8.79
C GLU A 371 -9.65 -4.39 8.81
N GLU A 372 -10.39 -4.74 7.76
CA GLU A 372 -11.04 -6.04 7.62
C GLU A 372 -10.03 -7.18 7.51
N LYS A 373 -8.88 -6.95 6.84
CA LYS A 373 -7.77 -7.92 6.79
C LYS A 373 -7.18 -8.14 8.17
N ILE A 374 -6.91 -7.06 8.93
CA ILE A 374 -6.42 -7.14 10.31
C ILE A 374 -7.40 -7.95 11.17
N GLN A 375 -8.69 -7.67 11.07
CA GLN A 375 -9.72 -8.38 11.82
C GLN A 375 -9.77 -9.86 11.45
N ARG A 376 -9.74 -10.19 10.15
CA ARG A 376 -9.73 -11.58 9.66
C ARG A 376 -8.57 -12.39 10.25
N TYR A 377 -7.36 -11.85 10.22
CA TYR A 377 -6.18 -12.54 10.76
C TYR A 377 -6.18 -12.61 12.29
N SER A 378 -6.70 -11.60 12.96
CA SER A 378 -6.87 -11.60 14.43
C SER A 378 -7.81 -12.72 14.86
N ILE A 379 -8.93 -12.90 14.17
CA ILE A 379 -9.88 -13.98 14.46
C ILE A 379 -9.31 -15.36 14.14
N LEU A 380 -8.60 -15.51 13.02
CA LEU A 380 -7.90 -16.76 12.72
C LEU A 380 -6.92 -17.12 13.85
N SER A 381 -6.19 -16.13 14.38
CA SER A 381 -5.34 -16.32 15.55
C SER A 381 -6.12 -16.81 16.78
N GLU A 382 -7.24 -16.17 17.11
CA GLU A 382 -8.08 -16.57 18.24
C GLU A 382 -8.65 -17.99 18.08
N LEU A 383 -9.06 -18.38 16.86
CA LEU A 383 -9.56 -19.72 16.57
C LEU A 383 -8.47 -20.79 16.68
N TYR A 384 -7.24 -20.49 16.23
CA TYR A 384 -6.10 -21.39 16.44
C TYR A 384 -5.71 -21.51 17.91
N GLU A 385 -5.86 -20.43 18.68
CA GLU A 385 -5.64 -20.45 20.14
C GLU A 385 -6.68 -21.32 20.83
N LEU A 386 -7.96 -21.19 20.44
CA LEU A 386 -9.09 -21.95 20.98
C LEU A 386 -8.89 -23.47 20.82
N ILE A 387 -8.32 -23.92 19.70
CA ILE A 387 -8.03 -25.35 19.46
C ILE A 387 -6.68 -25.82 20.01
N GLY A 388 -5.93 -24.95 20.69
CA GLY A 388 -4.64 -25.25 21.33
C GLY A 388 -3.43 -25.21 20.39
N PHE A 389 -3.55 -24.63 19.19
CA PHE A 389 -2.48 -24.52 18.20
C PHE A 389 -1.75 -23.17 18.33
N HIS A 390 -1.13 -22.94 19.48
CA HIS A 390 -0.51 -21.67 19.89
C HIS A 390 0.49 -21.10 18.86
N ARG A 391 1.28 -21.94 18.18
CA ARG A 391 2.23 -21.46 17.16
C ARG A 391 1.54 -20.91 15.91
N LYS A 392 0.46 -21.57 15.45
CA LYS A 392 -0.34 -21.08 14.33
C LYS A 392 -1.12 -19.83 14.75
N SER A 393 -1.60 -19.79 15.98
CA SER A 393 -2.22 -18.59 16.56
C SER A 393 -1.26 -17.39 16.52
N ALA A 394 -0.04 -17.55 17.04
CA ALA A 394 0.99 -16.52 17.03
C ALA A 394 1.38 -16.09 15.61
N PHE A 395 1.43 -17.02 14.65
CA PHE A 395 1.66 -16.70 13.24
C PHE A 395 0.60 -15.75 12.67
N PHE A 396 -0.69 -16.09 12.80
CA PHE A 396 -1.76 -15.22 12.27
C PHE A 396 -1.85 -13.89 13.02
N LYS A 397 -1.56 -13.87 14.32
CA LYS A 397 -1.50 -12.60 15.08
C LYS A 397 -0.35 -11.71 14.62
N ARG A 398 0.82 -12.29 14.31
CA ARG A 398 1.95 -11.57 13.72
C ARG A 398 1.61 -11.04 12.34
N VAL A 399 0.90 -11.80 11.50
CA VAL A 399 0.41 -11.32 10.20
C VAL A 399 -0.54 -10.13 10.38
N ALA A 400 -1.48 -10.21 11.33
CA ALA A 400 -2.36 -9.09 11.67
C ALA A 400 -1.56 -7.85 12.12
N ALA A 401 -0.51 -8.03 12.94
CA ALA A 401 0.38 -6.95 13.37
C ALA A 401 1.08 -6.26 12.20
N MET A 402 1.63 -7.04 11.26
CA MET A 402 2.28 -6.49 10.06
C MET A 402 1.29 -5.77 9.14
N GLN A 403 0.03 -6.20 9.11
CA GLN A 403 -1.01 -5.54 8.32
C GLN A 403 -1.33 -4.12 8.86
N CYS A 404 -1.17 -3.87 10.16
CA CYS A 404 -1.31 -2.52 10.73
C CYS A 404 -0.30 -1.49 10.19
N VAL A 405 0.75 -1.96 9.52
CA VAL A 405 1.85 -1.13 8.98
C VAL A 405 2.09 -1.42 7.50
N ALA A 406 1.05 -1.87 6.79
CA ALA A 406 1.10 -2.10 5.36
C ALA A 406 1.43 -0.80 4.59
N PRO A 407 2.22 -0.87 3.49
CA PRO A 407 2.60 0.33 2.72
C PRO A 407 1.41 1.11 2.14
N THR A 408 0.25 0.48 2.03
CA THR A 408 -0.99 1.07 1.54
C THR A 408 -1.68 1.98 2.56
N ILE A 409 -1.28 1.95 3.83
CA ILE A 409 -1.89 2.74 4.90
C ILE A 409 -1.14 4.09 5.02
N PRO A 410 -1.82 5.24 4.84
CA PRO A 410 -1.18 6.56 4.93
C PRO A 410 -0.57 6.86 6.30
N GLU A 411 -1.23 6.40 7.38
CA GLU A 411 -0.77 6.54 8.76
C GLU A 411 -0.59 5.16 9.43
N PRO A 412 0.61 4.57 9.37
CA PRO A 412 0.85 3.24 9.92
C PRO A 412 0.63 3.16 11.44
N GLY A 413 -0.16 2.19 11.87
CA GLY A 413 -0.51 1.95 13.28
C GLY A 413 0.58 1.24 14.09
N TRP A 414 1.79 1.82 14.19
CA TRP A 414 2.95 1.19 14.85
C TRP A 414 2.69 0.75 16.30
N ARG A 415 1.89 1.52 17.05
CA ARG A 415 1.48 1.15 18.43
C ARG A 415 0.66 -0.13 18.47
N ALA A 416 -0.28 -0.30 17.54
CA ALA A 416 -1.11 -1.50 17.42
C ALA A 416 -0.26 -2.70 16.97
N CYS A 417 0.62 -2.50 15.98
CA CYS A 417 1.59 -3.51 15.53
C CYS A 417 2.45 -4.02 16.69
N TYR A 418 3.09 -3.13 17.46
CA TYR A 418 3.91 -3.50 18.61
C TYR A 418 3.12 -4.29 19.67
N LYS A 419 1.90 -3.85 20.01
CA LYS A 419 1.03 -4.56 20.96
C LYS A 419 0.72 -5.97 20.50
N LEU A 420 0.31 -6.14 19.23
CA LEU A 420 -0.01 -7.45 18.67
C LEU A 420 1.22 -8.36 18.60
N LEU A 421 2.41 -7.82 18.27
CA LEU A 421 3.66 -8.58 18.29
C LEU A 421 3.99 -9.12 19.68
N LEU A 422 3.81 -8.33 20.75
CA LEU A 422 4.01 -8.79 22.13
C LEU A 422 3.10 -9.97 22.49
N GLU A 423 1.86 -9.96 22.03
CA GLU A 423 0.91 -11.06 22.26
C GLU A 423 1.32 -12.37 21.54
N THR A 424 2.26 -12.34 20.59
CA THR A 424 2.73 -13.53 19.88
C THR A 424 3.85 -14.28 20.61
N LEU A 425 4.51 -13.63 21.58
CA LEU A 425 5.67 -14.17 22.29
C LEU A 425 5.42 -15.55 22.92
N PRO A 426 4.31 -15.80 23.65
CA PRO A 426 4.07 -17.10 24.27
C PRO A 426 3.95 -18.24 23.25
N GLY A 427 3.33 -17.98 22.10
CA GLY A 427 3.14 -18.98 21.04
C GLY A 427 4.43 -19.40 20.34
N TYR A 428 5.50 -18.61 20.48
CA TYR A 428 6.85 -18.97 20.05
C TYR A 428 7.76 -19.40 21.21
N SER A 429 7.20 -19.63 22.39
CA SER A 429 7.94 -19.99 23.62
C SER A 429 9.01 -18.95 23.99
N LEU A 430 8.72 -17.68 23.77
CA LEU A 430 9.58 -16.55 24.12
C LEU A 430 9.01 -15.81 25.33
N SER A 431 9.80 -15.65 26.38
CA SER A 431 9.53 -14.74 27.51
C SER A 431 10.47 -13.55 27.41
N LEU A 432 10.04 -12.36 27.83
CA LEU A 432 10.92 -11.19 27.94
C LEU A 432 11.52 -11.05 29.36
N ASP A 433 11.31 -12.03 30.25
CA ASP A 433 12.00 -12.10 31.53
C ASP A 433 13.34 -12.84 31.37
N PRO A 434 14.49 -12.19 31.60
CA PRO A 434 15.79 -12.85 31.54
C PRO A 434 15.93 -14.04 32.50
N LYS A 435 15.15 -14.10 33.58
CA LYS A 435 15.20 -15.20 34.57
C LYS A 435 14.64 -16.51 34.03
N ASP A 436 13.80 -16.46 33.01
CA ASP A 436 13.20 -17.64 32.39
C ASP A 436 14.17 -18.37 31.45
N PHE A 437 15.34 -17.78 31.18
CA PHE A 437 16.38 -18.34 30.31
C PHE A 437 17.51 -18.98 31.12
N SER A 438 17.51 -20.31 31.21
CA SER A 438 18.63 -21.10 31.75
C SER A 438 19.66 -21.40 30.66
N LYS A 439 20.95 -21.12 30.96
CA LYS A 439 22.07 -21.46 30.07
C LYS A 439 22.03 -22.96 29.72
N GLY A 440 21.98 -23.29 28.44
CA GLY A 440 22.01 -24.67 27.92
C GLY A 440 20.65 -25.34 27.68
N THR A 441 19.53 -24.68 27.91
CA THR A 441 18.17 -25.26 27.67
C THR A 441 17.27 -24.27 26.92
N HIS A 442 17.70 -23.88 25.70
CA HIS A 442 16.89 -23.03 24.82
C HIS A 442 15.58 -23.73 24.44
N ARG A 443 14.44 -23.07 24.72
CA ARG A 443 13.11 -23.54 24.31
C ARG A 443 12.59 -22.75 23.11
N GLY A 444 12.08 -23.46 22.11
CA GLY A 444 11.49 -22.86 20.90
C GLY A 444 12.47 -22.77 19.73
N TRP A 445 12.18 -21.88 18.78
CA TRP A 445 12.91 -21.75 17.51
C TRP A 445 13.67 -20.43 17.47
N ALA A 446 14.99 -20.47 17.72
CA ALA A 446 15.83 -19.29 17.84
C ALA A 446 15.70 -18.33 16.66
N ALA A 447 15.70 -18.83 15.41
CA ALA A 447 15.55 -17.99 14.22
C ALA A 447 14.24 -17.19 14.19
N VAL A 448 13.12 -17.78 14.63
CA VAL A 448 11.82 -17.10 14.68
C VAL A 448 11.78 -16.11 15.83
N GLN A 449 12.31 -16.48 16.99
CA GLN A 449 12.36 -15.64 18.18
C GLN A 449 13.25 -14.40 17.94
N MET A 450 14.42 -14.58 17.32
CA MET A 450 15.30 -13.48 16.91
C MET A 450 14.60 -12.54 15.93
N ARG A 451 13.93 -13.09 14.90
CA ARG A 451 13.17 -12.28 13.94
C ARG A 451 12.08 -11.45 14.63
N LEU A 452 11.33 -12.06 15.54
CA LEU A 452 10.29 -11.37 16.30
C LEU A 452 10.86 -10.27 17.21
N LEU A 453 12.00 -10.52 17.87
CA LEU A 453 12.70 -9.51 18.66
C LEU A 453 13.18 -8.34 17.78
N HIS A 454 13.72 -8.60 16.59
CA HIS A 454 14.07 -7.54 15.63
C HIS A 454 12.85 -6.74 15.17
N GLU A 455 11.71 -7.40 14.94
CA GLU A 455 10.46 -6.71 14.60
C GLU A 455 9.94 -5.84 15.74
N LEU A 456 10.07 -6.29 17.00
CA LEU A 456 9.76 -5.49 18.18
C LEU A 456 10.71 -4.29 18.34
N VAL A 457 12.01 -4.46 18.05
CA VAL A 457 12.98 -3.36 18.01
C VAL A 457 12.56 -2.36 16.93
N TYR A 458 12.31 -2.81 15.71
CA TYR A 458 11.93 -1.96 14.61
C TYR A 458 10.63 -1.19 14.88
N ALA A 459 9.58 -1.87 15.35
CA ALA A 459 8.31 -1.24 15.71
C ALA A 459 8.49 -0.21 16.84
N SER A 460 9.29 -0.51 17.87
CA SER A 460 9.56 0.44 18.96
C SER A 460 10.31 1.70 18.51
N ARG A 461 11.23 1.59 17.54
CA ARG A 461 11.89 2.75 16.91
C ARG A 461 10.89 3.62 16.17
N ARG A 462 10.01 3.02 15.35
CA ARG A 462 8.98 3.74 14.57
C ARG A 462 7.90 4.37 15.45
N MET A 463 7.69 3.86 16.66
CA MET A 463 6.86 4.49 17.69
C MET A 463 7.50 5.71 18.38
N GLY A 464 8.78 5.99 18.12
CA GLY A 464 9.53 7.04 18.80
C GLY A 464 9.92 6.67 20.25
N ASN A 465 10.00 5.38 20.60
CA ASN A 465 10.39 4.92 21.93
C ASN A 465 11.71 4.13 21.90
N PRO A 466 12.87 4.83 21.86
CA PRO A 466 14.18 4.17 21.76
C PRO A 466 14.52 3.33 23.00
N GLY A 467 13.99 3.67 24.19
CA GLY A 467 14.22 2.89 25.41
C GLY A 467 13.70 1.45 25.31
N LEU A 468 12.55 1.25 24.66
CA LEU A 468 12.03 -0.09 24.36
C LEU A 468 12.93 -0.84 23.36
N SER A 469 13.50 -0.14 22.39
CA SER A 469 14.46 -0.72 21.44
C SER A 469 15.72 -1.21 22.14
N VAL A 470 16.31 -0.40 23.04
CA VAL A 470 17.48 -0.81 23.86
C VAL A 470 17.15 -2.04 24.68
N ARG A 471 15.98 -2.04 25.33
CA ARG A 471 15.57 -3.18 26.18
C ARG A 471 15.50 -4.47 25.37
N HIS A 472 14.88 -4.46 24.20
CA HIS A 472 14.75 -5.64 23.34
C HIS A 472 16.10 -6.09 22.76
N LEU A 473 16.97 -5.16 22.36
CA LEU A 473 18.33 -5.48 21.89
C LEU A 473 19.21 -6.05 23.01
N SER A 474 19.13 -5.47 24.20
CA SER A 474 19.85 -5.96 25.40
C SER A 474 19.39 -7.35 25.76
N PHE A 475 18.07 -7.59 25.72
CA PHE A 475 17.49 -8.91 25.94
C PHE A 475 18.00 -9.93 24.91
N LEU A 476 18.03 -9.55 23.63
CA LEU A 476 18.53 -10.39 22.55
C LEU A 476 20.02 -10.74 22.73
N LEU A 477 20.87 -9.77 23.11
CA LEU A 477 22.28 -10.04 23.45
C LEU A 477 22.44 -10.93 24.67
N GLN A 478 21.60 -10.77 25.68
CA GLN A 478 21.70 -11.52 26.93
C GLN A 478 21.26 -12.98 26.79
N THR A 479 20.24 -13.23 25.96
CA THR A 479 19.56 -14.54 25.91
C THR A 479 19.78 -15.33 24.62
N MET A 480 20.12 -14.66 23.51
CA MET A 480 20.26 -15.28 22.18
C MET A 480 21.68 -15.21 21.61
N LEU A 481 22.68 -14.84 22.44
CA LEU A 481 24.07 -14.65 22.01
C LEU A 481 24.63 -15.83 21.21
N ASP A 482 24.37 -17.05 21.70
CA ASP A 482 24.88 -18.30 21.12
C ASP A 482 24.30 -18.60 19.71
N PHE A 483 23.22 -17.91 19.32
CA PHE A 483 22.56 -18.07 18.01
C PHE A 483 22.90 -16.93 17.03
N LEU A 484 23.62 -15.90 17.48
CA LEU A 484 24.05 -14.79 16.66
C LEU A 484 25.42 -15.07 16.04
N SER A 485 25.57 -14.76 14.75
CA SER A 485 26.88 -14.74 14.11
C SER A 485 27.78 -13.68 14.76
N ASP A 486 29.10 -13.83 14.65
CA ASP A 486 30.07 -12.86 15.19
C ASP A 486 29.82 -11.44 14.65
N GLN A 487 29.45 -11.33 13.37
CA GLN A 487 28.99 -10.06 12.78
C GLN A 487 27.67 -9.56 13.40
N GLY A 488 26.68 -10.43 13.63
CA GLY A 488 25.42 -10.06 14.27
C GLY A 488 25.62 -9.57 15.70
N GLN A 489 26.49 -10.22 16.47
CA GLN A 489 26.84 -9.78 17.83
C GLN A 489 27.50 -8.40 17.83
N LEU A 490 28.41 -8.13 16.88
CA LEU A 490 29.02 -6.82 16.69
C LEU A 490 27.98 -5.77 16.31
N THR A 491 27.12 -6.04 15.32
CA THR A 491 26.06 -5.13 14.89
C THR A 491 25.10 -4.79 16.03
N ILE A 492 24.66 -5.78 16.81
CA ILE A 492 23.71 -5.55 17.90
C ILE A 492 24.39 -4.85 19.09
N ARG A 493 25.66 -5.14 19.39
CA ARG A 493 26.43 -4.36 20.37
C ARG A 493 26.62 -2.92 19.92
N LEU A 494 26.92 -2.68 18.65
CA LEU A 494 27.02 -1.34 18.08
C LEU A 494 25.66 -0.62 18.12
N GLU A 495 24.57 -1.26 17.71
CA GLU A 495 23.22 -0.68 17.77
C GLU A 495 22.76 -0.40 19.20
N SER A 496 22.95 -1.33 20.14
CA SER A 496 22.56 -1.13 21.55
C SER A 496 23.42 -0.05 22.21
N THR A 497 24.71 0.03 21.90
CA THR A 497 25.58 1.10 22.38
C THR A 497 25.18 2.43 21.76
N ASN A 498 24.89 2.49 20.45
CA ASN A 498 24.41 3.71 19.79
C ASN A 498 23.07 4.19 20.35
N ILE A 499 22.11 3.30 20.65
CA ILE A 499 20.82 3.69 21.23
C ILE A 499 20.95 4.05 22.73
N THR A 500 21.84 3.38 23.48
CA THR A 500 22.12 3.73 24.89
C THR A 500 22.88 5.05 24.99
N LEU A 501 23.78 5.33 24.04
CA LEU A 501 24.43 6.63 23.88
C LEU A 501 23.37 7.68 23.54
N LEU A 502 22.50 7.46 22.56
CA LEU A 502 21.34 8.31 22.21
C LEU A 502 20.37 8.62 23.37
N TRP A 503 20.29 7.74 24.38
CA TRP A 503 19.42 7.93 25.56
C TRP A 503 20.13 8.70 26.68
N ASN A 504 21.45 8.53 26.82
CA ASN A 504 22.28 9.21 27.82
C ASN A 504 22.84 10.56 27.32
N SER A 505 22.96 10.74 26.02
CA SER A 505 23.15 12.02 25.37
C SER A 505 21.78 12.59 25.05
N SER A 506 21.50 13.84 25.42
CA SER A 506 20.57 14.65 24.63
C SER A 506 20.90 14.47 23.13
N PRO A 507 19.89 14.50 22.23
CA PRO A 507 19.80 13.66 21.02
C PRO A 507 21.06 13.69 20.14
N MET A 508 21.31 12.60 19.39
CA MET A 508 22.15 12.67 18.17
C MET A 508 21.77 13.96 17.47
N ARG A 509 22.71 14.91 17.44
CA ARG A 509 22.45 16.18 16.79
C ARG A 509 22.53 15.90 15.30
N TYR A 510 21.37 15.71 14.70
CA TYR A 510 21.22 15.79 13.26
C TYR A 510 21.43 17.25 12.89
N PHE A 511 22.46 17.51 12.09
CA PHE A 511 22.73 18.83 11.55
C PHE A 511 22.29 18.81 10.09
N GLN A 512 21.21 19.53 9.79
CA GLN A 512 20.92 19.91 8.41
C GLN A 512 21.89 21.03 8.04
N TRP A 513 22.75 20.78 7.07
CA TRP A 513 23.76 21.75 6.65
C TRP A 513 23.46 22.23 5.24
N VAL A 514 23.29 23.55 5.10
CA VAL A 514 23.17 24.25 3.83
C VAL A 514 24.54 24.83 3.47
N GLN A 515 24.99 24.64 2.23
CA GLN A 515 26.27 25.19 1.81
C GLN A 515 26.26 26.70 1.89
N GLY A 516 27.02 27.26 2.82
CA GLY A 516 26.78 28.67 3.11
C GLY A 516 27.21 29.11 4.48
N ASP A 517 27.09 28.17 5.42
CA ASP A 517 27.38 28.41 6.81
C ASP A 517 28.59 27.60 7.27
N VAL A 518 29.33 28.17 8.22
CA VAL A 518 30.33 27.42 8.97
C VAL A 518 29.53 26.55 9.93
N CYS A 519 29.50 25.24 9.70
CA CYS A 519 28.96 24.31 10.69
C CYS A 519 30.03 24.17 11.78
N GLU A 520 29.90 24.98 12.83
CA GLU A 520 30.67 24.83 14.05
C GLU A 520 29.89 23.96 15.03
N VAL A 521 30.41 22.76 15.27
CA VAL A 521 29.86 21.89 16.30
C VAL A 521 30.69 22.09 17.56
N GLN A 522 30.08 22.74 18.55
CA GLN A 522 30.65 22.79 19.90
C GLN A 522 30.35 21.49 20.63
N LEU A 523 31.41 20.78 20.99
CA LEU A 523 31.38 19.53 21.71
C LEU A 523 31.81 19.76 23.17
N MET A 524 30.91 19.53 24.12
CA MET A 524 31.19 19.70 25.54
C MET A 524 31.41 18.34 26.21
N VAL A 525 32.59 18.13 26.78
CA VAL A 525 33.00 16.94 27.52
C VAL A 525 32.95 17.24 29.01
N TYR A 526 32.02 16.61 29.74
CA TYR A 526 31.86 16.78 31.19
C TYR A 526 32.43 15.57 31.95
N ASN A 527 33.13 15.81 33.07
CA ASN A 527 33.59 14.75 33.97
C ASN A 527 32.60 14.54 35.15
N PRO A 528 31.69 13.55 35.07
CA PRO A 528 30.76 13.24 36.16
C PRO A 528 31.39 12.39 37.28
N MET A 529 32.64 11.93 37.12
CA MET A 529 33.25 10.96 38.04
C MET A 529 33.90 11.68 39.24
N PRO A 530 33.95 11.04 40.43
CA PRO A 530 34.56 11.63 41.63
C PRO A 530 36.09 11.69 41.59
N TYR A 531 36.72 11.34 40.46
CA TYR A 531 38.17 11.25 40.29
C TYR A 531 38.62 12.05 39.05
N GLU A 532 39.88 12.47 39.06
CA GLU A 532 40.51 13.23 37.95
C GLU A 532 40.64 12.35 36.69
N LEU A 533 40.12 12.84 35.56
CA LEU A 533 40.27 12.20 34.25
C LEU A 533 41.48 12.81 33.52
N ARG A 534 42.42 11.94 33.15
CA ARG A 534 43.58 12.32 32.33
C ARG A 534 43.36 11.81 30.92
N VAL A 535 43.19 12.74 29.98
CA VAL A 535 43.23 12.41 28.55
C VAL A 535 44.69 12.36 28.16
N GLU A 536 45.19 11.19 27.79
CA GLU A 536 46.57 11.04 27.34
C GLU A 536 46.64 11.16 25.82
N ASN A 537 47.30 12.22 25.41
CA ASN A 537 47.56 12.68 24.06
C ASN A 537 46.32 13.14 23.29
N MET A 538 46.35 14.41 22.89
CA MET A 538 45.62 14.86 21.73
C MET A 538 46.60 15.72 20.93
N VAL A 539 46.91 15.34 19.69
CA VAL A 539 48.01 15.97 18.91
C VAL A 539 47.50 16.33 17.52
N SER A 540 48.02 17.43 16.98
CA SER A 540 47.79 17.92 15.62
C SER A 540 48.94 17.50 14.69
N VAL A 541 48.60 17.23 13.42
CA VAL A 541 49.47 17.25 12.21
C VAL A 541 50.19 15.95 11.74
N ILE A 542 49.91 15.65 10.45
CA ILE A 542 50.70 15.09 9.32
C ILE A 542 51.92 14.17 9.61
N TYR A 543 51.81 12.95 9.06
CA TYR A 543 52.80 11.89 8.82
C TYR A 543 53.63 11.29 9.99
N TYR A 544 53.46 9.97 10.10
CA TYR A 544 54.21 8.94 10.84
C TYR A 544 54.07 8.85 12.38
N ALA A 545 53.27 7.85 12.77
CA ALA A 545 53.27 7.03 13.99
C ALA A 545 52.92 7.67 15.37
N LEU A 546 51.79 7.17 15.90
CA LEU A 546 51.37 7.07 17.31
C LEU A 546 50.76 8.30 18.00
N LEU A 547 49.57 8.67 17.51
CA LEU A 547 48.33 8.60 18.29
C LEU A 547 47.13 8.36 17.36
N HIS A 548 46.26 7.38 17.64
CA HIS A 548 45.17 7.06 16.72
C HIS A 548 43.92 7.90 16.99
N PHE A 549 43.93 9.15 16.49
CA PHE A 549 42.68 9.80 16.09
C PHE A 549 42.19 9.09 14.82
N LYS A 550 41.41 8.02 15.00
CA LYS A 550 40.90 7.26 13.85
C LYS A 550 39.53 7.81 13.47
N CYS A 551 39.52 8.86 12.65
CA CYS A 551 38.33 9.19 11.87
C CYS A 551 38.23 8.12 10.78
N THR A 552 37.23 7.23 10.89
CA THR A 552 36.93 6.29 9.82
C THR A 552 35.81 6.91 9.01
N LEU A 553 36.14 7.47 7.84
CA LEU A 553 35.16 7.89 6.86
C LEU A 553 34.61 6.61 6.22
N MET A 554 33.30 6.39 6.32
CA MET A 554 32.62 5.42 5.46
C MET A 554 31.99 6.22 4.32
N PRO A 555 32.55 6.18 3.11
CA PRO A 555 31.86 6.76 1.97
C PRO A 555 30.61 5.92 1.68
N CYS A 556 29.44 6.56 1.72
CA CYS A 556 28.21 5.94 1.20
C CYS A 556 28.11 6.02 -0.33
N TYR A 557 29.12 6.56 -1.02
CA TYR A 557 29.22 6.63 -2.49
C TYR A 557 30.69 6.51 -2.95
N GLU A 558 30.97 5.72 -3.98
CA GLU A 558 32.27 5.65 -4.67
C GLU A 558 32.49 6.97 -5.44
N GLY A 559 33.13 7.95 -4.79
CA GLY A 559 33.57 9.19 -5.40
C GLY A 559 34.73 9.80 -4.61
N ASP A 560 35.79 10.22 -5.31
CA ASP A 560 37.04 10.68 -4.70
C ASP A 560 36.85 11.91 -3.80
N LEU A 561 36.76 11.68 -2.48
CA LEU A 561 36.83 12.73 -1.47
C LEU A 561 38.29 13.23 -1.34
N PHE A 562 38.64 14.31 -2.04
CA PHE A 562 39.92 15.00 -1.87
C PHE A 562 39.88 15.98 -0.68
N GLY A 563 40.36 15.56 0.50
CA GLY A 563 40.73 16.46 1.62
C GLY A 563 40.22 16.08 3.03
N GLU A 564 40.85 16.62 4.07
CA GLU A 564 40.43 16.48 5.48
C GLU A 564 39.08 17.19 5.71
N PHE A 565 37.99 16.42 5.88
CA PHE A 565 36.61 16.92 6.01
C PHE A 565 36.28 17.57 7.37
N LEU A 566 37.05 17.25 8.41
CA LEU A 566 36.90 17.79 9.77
C LEU A 566 38.21 18.46 10.18
N SER A 567 38.12 19.66 10.73
CA SER A 567 39.24 20.37 11.36
C SER A 567 38.84 20.85 12.75
N TRP A 568 39.74 20.83 13.71
CA TRP A 568 39.51 21.34 15.07
C TRP A 568 40.76 22.03 15.60
N GLU A 569 40.58 23.04 16.45
CA GLU A 569 41.65 23.68 17.19
C GLU A 569 41.67 23.15 18.62
N LEU A 570 42.82 22.61 19.03
CA LEU A 570 42.91 21.82 20.25
C LEU A 570 43.76 22.44 21.35
N GLU A 571 44.47 23.53 21.04
CA GLU A 571 45.42 24.17 21.97
C GLU A 571 44.71 24.71 23.21
N GLU A 572 43.56 25.35 23.04
CA GLU A 572 42.73 25.85 24.14
C GLU A 572 42.18 24.69 24.99
N ALA A 573 41.69 23.63 24.33
CA ALA A 573 41.09 22.48 25.02
C ALA A 573 42.11 21.64 25.81
N LEU A 574 43.33 21.51 25.31
CA LEU A 574 44.42 20.82 26.01
C LEU A 574 44.85 21.55 27.29
N SER A 575 44.75 22.88 27.32
CA SER A 575 45.13 23.69 28.49
C SER A 575 44.25 23.45 29.74
N HIS A 576 43.05 22.90 29.54
CA HIS A 576 42.08 22.60 30.59
C HIS A 576 42.14 21.14 31.09
N LEU A 577 43.08 20.34 30.59
CA LEU A 577 43.34 18.99 31.06
C LEU A 577 44.47 18.98 32.11
N PRO A 578 44.39 18.13 33.14
CA PRO A 578 43.38 17.09 33.39
C PRO A 578 42.06 17.60 34.01
N LEU A 579 40.95 16.98 33.62
CA LEU A 579 39.60 17.38 34.04
C LEU A 579 39.29 16.88 35.46
N LYS A 580 39.09 17.79 36.41
CA LYS A 580 38.66 17.45 37.77
C LYS A 580 37.17 17.08 37.78
N SER A 581 36.73 16.43 38.85
CA SER A 581 35.33 16.08 39.05
C SER A 581 34.43 17.31 38.93
N GLY A 582 33.37 17.21 38.11
CA GLY A 582 32.40 18.28 37.89
C GLY A 582 32.84 19.38 36.90
N GLN A 583 34.01 19.26 36.25
CA GLN A 583 34.44 20.20 35.22
C GLN A 583 34.02 19.76 33.82
N ALA A 584 33.84 20.74 32.93
CA ALA A 584 33.56 20.53 31.52
C ALA A 584 34.63 21.18 30.63
N LEU A 585 34.89 20.56 29.48
CA LEU A 585 35.79 21.05 28.43
C LEU A 585 35.00 21.19 27.14
N THR A 586 35.14 22.31 26.43
CA THR A 586 34.50 22.52 25.12
C THR A 586 35.53 22.42 24.00
N LEU A 587 35.18 21.69 22.95
CA LEU A 587 35.98 21.48 21.74
C LEU A 587 35.15 21.93 20.54
N THR A 588 35.68 22.81 19.70
CA THR A 588 35.00 23.24 18.46
C THR A 588 35.50 22.38 17.30
N VAL A 589 34.56 21.69 16.64
CA VAL A 589 34.83 20.92 15.42
C VAL A 589 34.22 21.66 14.23
N SER A 590 35.07 22.03 13.27
CA SER A 590 34.68 22.67 12.01
C SER A 590 34.61 21.63 10.89
N ILE A 591 33.55 21.72 10.08
CA ILE A 591 33.31 20.81 8.96
C ILE A 591 33.59 21.54 7.63
N LYS A 592 34.47 21.00 6.78
CA LYS A 592 34.88 21.60 5.49
C LYS A 592 34.80 20.56 4.37
N VAL A 593 34.01 20.81 3.31
CA VAL A 593 33.83 19.83 2.21
C VAL A 593 33.86 20.51 0.85
N LYS A 594 34.37 19.78 -0.13
CA LYS A 594 34.19 20.05 -1.56
C LYS A 594 33.49 18.83 -2.19
N LEU A 595 32.20 18.94 -2.49
CA LEU A 595 31.41 17.92 -3.20
C LEU A 595 30.63 18.56 -4.34
N ASP A 596 30.15 17.73 -5.26
CA ASP A 596 29.07 18.10 -6.18
C ASP A 596 27.73 18.07 -5.44
N PHE A 597 26.97 19.16 -5.50
CA PHE A 597 25.75 19.38 -4.70
C PHE A 597 24.52 19.65 -5.58
N SER A 598 24.49 19.08 -6.79
CA SER A 598 23.28 19.00 -7.60
C SER A 598 22.39 17.82 -7.16
N GLY A 599 21.07 18.03 -7.17
CA GLY A 599 20.08 17.02 -6.86
C GLY A 599 19.18 16.73 -8.07
N GLN A 600 18.69 15.50 -8.17
CA GLN A 600 17.68 15.09 -9.15
C GLN A 600 16.36 14.82 -8.44
N GLU A 601 15.25 15.37 -8.94
CA GLU A 601 13.91 14.91 -8.56
C GLU A 601 13.43 13.85 -9.57
N ASN A 602 13.12 12.65 -9.10
CA ASN A 602 12.44 11.62 -9.89
C ASN A 602 10.93 11.95 -10.03
N LEU A 603 10.59 13.07 -10.68
CA LEU A 603 9.20 13.48 -10.94
C LEU A 603 8.76 13.22 -12.39
N LEU A 604 9.32 12.21 -13.06
CA LEU A 604 8.92 11.79 -14.41
C LEU A 604 8.03 10.53 -14.40
N GLN A 605 6.93 10.56 -13.62
CA GLN A 605 5.78 9.67 -13.86
C GLN A 605 4.50 10.39 -14.31
N ASP A 606 4.44 11.73 -14.22
CA ASP A 606 3.20 12.48 -14.51
C ASP A 606 3.22 13.31 -15.80
N LEU A 607 4.13 13.07 -16.74
CA LEU A 607 4.17 13.76 -18.04
C LEU A 607 4.47 12.82 -19.21
N ASN A 608 3.84 11.64 -19.21
CA ASN A 608 3.88 10.72 -20.36
C ASN A 608 2.72 10.94 -21.36
N ASP A 609 2.15 12.14 -21.39
CA ASP A 609 1.04 12.46 -22.28
C ASP A 609 1.16 13.91 -22.80
N ASP A 610 2.14 14.12 -23.67
CA ASP A 610 2.09 15.14 -24.71
C ASP A 610 2.98 14.66 -25.86
N GLY A 611 2.34 14.22 -26.93
CA GLY A 611 2.95 13.57 -28.08
C GLY A 611 4.08 14.40 -28.69
N ILE A 612 5.20 13.73 -28.95
CA ILE A 612 6.24 14.20 -29.84
C ILE A 612 5.64 14.25 -31.26
N SER A 613 5.07 15.38 -31.65
CA SER A 613 4.78 15.68 -33.05
C SER A 613 6.05 16.21 -33.72
N VAL A 614 6.64 15.36 -34.55
CA VAL A 614 7.75 15.71 -35.46
C VAL A 614 7.19 16.55 -36.60
N THR A 615 7.29 17.89 -36.51
CA THR A 615 7.21 18.81 -37.66
C THR A 615 7.87 20.14 -37.29
N GLY A 616 8.88 20.54 -38.07
CA GLY A 616 9.62 21.78 -37.86
C GLY A 616 8.90 23.03 -38.41
N LEU A 617 9.45 24.18 -37.98
CA LEU A 617 9.20 25.58 -38.39
C LEU A 617 8.11 26.35 -37.61
N PRO A 618 8.23 27.69 -37.53
CA PRO A 618 8.81 28.43 -36.39
C PRO A 618 7.70 29.21 -35.67
N ILE A 619 7.97 29.95 -34.57
CA ILE A 619 7.37 31.27 -34.24
C ILE A 619 7.65 31.69 -32.77
N SER A 620 8.22 32.90 -32.68
CA SER A 620 8.22 33.91 -31.60
C SER A 620 8.78 33.64 -30.19
N SER A 621 9.88 34.35 -29.91
CA SER A 621 10.23 35.19 -28.75
C SER A 621 10.08 34.66 -27.30
N PRO A 622 11.16 34.72 -26.48
CA PRO A 622 11.17 34.32 -25.08
C PRO A 622 10.72 35.48 -24.17
N LEU A 623 9.44 35.55 -23.80
CA LEU A 623 8.97 36.51 -22.79
C LEU A 623 7.98 35.86 -21.82
N ARG A 624 8.45 35.72 -20.56
CA ARG A 624 7.70 35.49 -19.31
C ARG A 624 6.48 34.55 -19.40
N GLN A 625 6.71 33.24 -19.27
CA GLN A 625 5.70 32.39 -18.65
C GLN A 625 5.95 32.35 -17.13
N VAL A 626 5.26 33.22 -16.41
CA VAL A 626 5.13 33.14 -14.96
C VAL A 626 4.29 31.90 -14.65
N LEU A 627 4.94 30.81 -14.24
CA LEU A 627 4.25 29.65 -13.67
C LEU A 627 3.64 30.06 -12.32
N LYS A 628 2.35 29.74 -12.13
CA LYS A 628 1.61 30.03 -10.89
C LYS A 628 2.29 29.38 -9.67
N PRO A 629 2.28 30.01 -8.48
CA PRO A 629 2.80 29.41 -7.26
C PRO A 629 1.99 28.16 -6.89
N ARG A 630 2.68 27.04 -6.61
CA ARG A 630 2.09 25.80 -6.09
C ARG A 630 1.67 26.00 -4.62
N PRO A 631 0.58 25.36 -4.16
CA PRO A 631 0.19 25.38 -2.76
C PRO A 631 1.24 24.69 -1.88
N GLU A 632 1.64 25.37 -0.81
CA GLU A 632 2.50 24.86 0.26
C GLU A 632 1.89 23.63 0.93
N ASN A 633 2.77 22.72 1.39
CA ASN A 633 2.53 21.44 2.08
C ASN A 633 2.53 20.18 1.20
N LYS A 634 3.70 19.90 0.62
CA LYS A 634 4.22 18.51 0.55
C LYS A 634 5.68 18.53 1.02
N THR A 635 5.98 17.77 2.08
CA THR A 635 7.34 17.46 2.49
C THR A 635 8.04 16.73 1.35
N VAL A 636 9.13 17.31 0.85
CA VAL A 636 10.03 16.71 -0.15
C VAL A 636 10.47 15.32 0.34
N SER A 637 10.27 14.29 -0.46
CA SER A 637 10.78 12.94 -0.19
C SER A 637 12.31 12.97 -0.30
N SER A 638 12.99 12.82 0.83
CA SER A 638 14.45 12.91 0.98
C SER A 638 15.18 11.66 0.46
N GLU A 639 15.10 11.37 -0.84
CA GLU A 639 15.89 10.28 -1.45
C GLU A 639 17.15 10.76 -2.19
N SER A 640 17.47 12.06 -2.19
CA SER A 640 18.63 12.62 -2.93
C SER A 640 19.66 13.38 -2.08
N GLY A 641 19.56 13.35 -0.74
CA GLY A 641 20.56 13.97 0.16
C GLY A 641 21.84 13.14 0.27
N LYS A 642 23.01 13.78 0.20
CA LYS A 642 24.29 13.10 0.46
C LYS A 642 24.55 13.11 1.96
N THR A 643 24.67 11.93 2.57
CA THR A 643 24.97 11.81 4.00
C THR A 643 26.46 11.62 4.22
N LEU A 644 27.03 12.39 5.14
CA LEU A 644 28.41 12.27 5.58
C LEU A 644 28.42 11.71 7.00
N GLU A 645 29.00 10.53 7.15
CA GLU A 645 29.18 9.87 8.43
C GLU A 645 30.65 9.89 8.83
N ALA A 646 30.90 10.37 10.05
CA ALA A 646 32.22 10.30 10.67
C ALA A 646 32.09 9.74 12.08
N VAL A 647 33.07 8.94 12.51
CA VAL A 647 33.13 8.45 13.89
C VAL A 647 34.35 9.05 14.58
N LEU A 648 34.10 9.85 15.61
CA LEU A 648 35.11 10.41 16.50
C LEU A 648 35.38 9.43 17.65
N ASN A 649 36.59 8.88 17.73
CA ASN A 649 36.97 7.95 18.78
C ASN A 649 37.79 8.65 19.86
N PHE A 650 37.33 8.59 21.10
CA PHE A 650 37.98 9.13 22.29
C PHE A 650 38.54 8.01 23.15
N LYS A 651 39.81 8.12 23.56
CA LYS A 651 40.40 7.25 24.58
C LYS A 651 40.67 8.05 25.83
N TYR A 652 40.23 7.53 26.98
CA TYR A 652 40.45 8.19 28.27
C TYR A 652 40.80 7.17 29.35
N SER A 653 41.63 7.60 30.30
CA SER A 653 42.05 6.78 31.44
C SER A 653 41.99 7.59 32.74
N GLY A 654 41.79 6.92 33.86
CA GLY A 654 41.70 7.57 35.16
C GLY A 654 41.74 6.57 36.32
N GLY A 655 42.13 7.05 37.50
CA GLY A 655 42.19 6.24 38.73
C GLY A 655 43.09 5.00 38.62
N ALA A 656 42.71 3.92 39.32
CA ALA A 656 43.46 2.66 39.36
C ALA A 656 43.65 2.03 37.96
N GLY A 657 42.66 2.17 37.07
CA GLY A 657 42.74 1.65 35.70
C GLY A 657 43.88 2.26 34.90
N LYS A 658 44.20 3.54 35.11
CA LYS A 658 45.38 4.17 34.49
C LYS A 658 46.70 3.59 35.01
N VAL A 659 46.79 3.40 36.32
CA VAL A 659 47.99 2.85 36.98
C VAL A 659 48.31 1.45 36.45
N GLU A 660 47.27 0.70 36.07
CA GLU A 660 47.36 -0.64 35.47
C GLU A 660 47.44 -0.64 33.93
N GLY A 661 47.51 0.53 33.29
CA GLY A 661 47.65 0.66 31.83
C GLY A 661 46.37 0.46 31.02
N TYR A 662 45.20 0.43 31.67
CA TYR A 662 43.89 0.33 31.01
C TYR A 662 43.35 1.69 30.59
N TYR A 663 42.73 1.72 29.42
CA TYR A 663 41.98 2.87 28.89
C TYR A 663 40.57 2.45 28.50
N ARG A 664 39.66 3.42 28.47
CA ARG A 664 38.31 3.27 27.92
C ARG A 664 38.25 3.97 26.57
N GLU A 665 37.54 3.37 25.64
CA GLU A 665 37.29 3.91 24.31
C GLU A 665 35.81 4.28 24.18
N LEU A 666 35.54 5.46 23.65
CA LEU A 666 34.22 6.01 23.39
C LEU A 666 34.17 6.45 21.94
N SER A 667 33.16 6.02 21.20
CA SER A 667 32.96 6.42 19.81
C SER A 667 31.74 7.34 19.72
N LEU A 668 31.87 8.47 19.03
CA LEU A 668 30.79 9.39 18.73
C LEU A 668 30.56 9.43 17.22
N GLY A 669 29.38 9.02 16.79
CA GLY A 669 28.94 9.23 15.42
C GLY A 669 28.56 10.68 15.18
N VAL A 670 29.07 11.26 14.09
CA VAL A 670 28.68 12.53 13.52
C VAL A 670 27.98 12.21 12.21
N HIS A 671 26.72 12.60 12.11
CA HIS A 671 25.90 12.43 10.91
C HIS A 671 25.54 13.81 10.37
N VAL A 672 25.98 14.11 9.15
CA VAL A 672 25.69 15.37 8.47
C VAL A 672 24.89 15.05 7.22
N ASP A 673 23.66 15.54 7.20
CA ASP A 673 22.81 15.48 6.02
C ASP A 673 23.12 16.70 5.16
N VAL A 674 23.62 16.46 3.94
CA VAL A 674 23.90 17.53 2.99
C VAL A 674 22.81 17.60 1.94
N GLU A 675 22.13 18.74 1.92
CA GLU A 675 21.05 19.01 0.98
C GLU A 675 21.58 19.67 -0.31
N PRO A 676 21.04 19.32 -1.49
CA PRO A 676 21.47 19.93 -2.75
C PRO A 676 21.16 21.42 -2.76
N SER A 677 22.10 22.23 -3.25
CA SER A 677 21.87 23.68 -3.38
C SER A 677 21.29 24.07 -4.74
N VAL A 678 21.21 23.11 -5.67
CA VAL A 678 20.66 23.28 -7.01
C VAL A 678 19.95 21.99 -7.42
N PHE A 679 18.74 22.08 -7.95
CA PHE A 679 18.05 20.94 -8.56
C PHE A 679 17.88 21.15 -10.05
N PHE A 680 18.09 20.09 -10.83
CA PHE A 680 17.72 20.06 -12.24
C PHE A 680 16.40 19.31 -12.38
N THR A 681 15.34 20.02 -12.77
CA THR A 681 13.97 19.47 -12.83
C THR A 681 13.62 18.90 -14.20
N ARG A 682 14.27 19.37 -15.27
CA ARG A 682 14.07 18.89 -16.65
C ARG A 682 15.29 19.15 -17.52
N VAL A 683 15.55 18.25 -18.47
CA VAL A 683 16.63 18.37 -19.47
C VAL A 683 16.13 18.01 -20.86
N ASN A 684 16.29 18.92 -21.82
CA ASN A 684 15.95 18.71 -23.24
C ASN A 684 17.10 19.19 -24.15
N THR A 685 17.13 18.72 -25.40
CA THR A 685 18.06 19.20 -26.43
C THR A 685 17.33 19.86 -27.60
N LEU A 686 17.86 20.96 -28.13
CA LEU A 686 17.44 21.55 -29.39
C LEU A 686 18.58 21.51 -30.42
N PRO A 687 18.31 21.25 -31.71
CA PRO A 687 19.33 21.32 -32.74
C PRO A 687 19.92 22.73 -32.83
N ALA A 688 21.23 22.83 -33.07
CA ALA A 688 21.88 24.09 -33.43
C ALA A 688 21.99 24.19 -34.97
N THR A 689 22.36 25.38 -35.47
CA THR A 689 22.61 25.62 -36.90
C THR A 689 23.74 24.74 -37.46
N SER A 690 24.66 24.26 -36.62
CA SER A 690 25.68 23.30 -37.00
C SER A 690 25.27 21.88 -36.62
N THR A 691 25.46 20.92 -37.53
CA THR A 691 25.29 19.48 -37.27
C THR A 691 26.21 18.94 -36.17
N ARG A 692 27.25 19.70 -35.80
CA ARG A 692 28.22 19.37 -34.74
C ARG A 692 27.87 19.96 -33.38
N GLN A 693 26.79 20.73 -33.26
CA GLN A 693 26.41 21.40 -32.01
C GLN A 693 24.92 21.20 -31.70
N CYS A 694 24.56 21.33 -30.44
CA CYS A 694 23.17 21.43 -30.00
C CYS A 694 23.06 22.34 -28.76
N HIS A 695 21.83 22.76 -28.44
CA HIS A 695 21.54 23.51 -27.22
C HIS A 695 20.96 22.56 -26.18
N LEU A 696 21.64 22.43 -25.05
CA LEU A 696 21.16 21.72 -23.86
C LEU A 696 20.32 22.69 -23.01
N LEU A 697 19.05 22.38 -22.85
CA LEU A 697 18.11 23.16 -22.04
C LEU A 697 17.98 22.52 -20.66
N LEU A 698 18.32 23.26 -19.61
CA LEU A 698 18.29 22.83 -18.22
C LEU A 698 17.30 23.67 -17.42
N ASP A 699 16.29 23.05 -16.80
CA ASP A 699 15.41 23.73 -15.84
C ASP A 699 16.04 23.66 -14.45
N ILE A 700 16.54 24.80 -13.96
CA ILE A 700 17.33 24.91 -12.73
C ILE A 700 16.47 25.51 -11.62
N PHE A 701 16.32 24.78 -10.52
CA PHE A 701 15.58 25.19 -9.32
C PHE A 701 16.55 25.50 -8.17
N ASN A 702 16.31 26.62 -7.48
CA ASN A 702 17.02 27.03 -6.28
C ASN A 702 16.21 26.63 -5.03
N PRO A 703 16.53 25.51 -4.35
CA PRO A 703 15.87 25.09 -3.11
C PRO A 703 16.32 25.89 -1.89
N THR A 704 17.36 26.72 -2.00
CA THR A 704 17.94 27.43 -0.85
C THR A 704 17.18 28.71 -0.53
N GLU A 705 17.29 29.19 0.71
CA GLU A 705 16.72 30.48 1.14
C GLU A 705 17.52 31.70 0.62
N HIS A 706 18.63 31.48 -0.07
CA HIS A 706 19.55 32.52 -0.52
C HIS A 706 19.50 32.68 -2.04
N GLU A 707 19.88 33.86 -2.53
CA GLU A 707 20.10 34.06 -3.96
C GLU A 707 21.25 33.19 -4.46
N LEU A 708 21.03 32.57 -5.61
CA LEU A 708 21.94 31.64 -6.27
C LEU A 708 22.19 32.17 -7.69
N THR A 709 23.44 32.42 -8.03
CA THR A 709 23.85 32.70 -9.40
C THR A 709 24.47 31.44 -10.00
N VAL A 710 24.00 31.02 -11.16
CA VAL A 710 24.51 29.87 -11.92
C VAL A 710 25.09 30.37 -13.24
N SER A 711 26.32 29.99 -13.57
CA SER A 711 27.00 30.40 -14.79
C SER A 711 27.58 29.22 -15.57
N ALA A 712 27.40 29.25 -16.88
CA ALA A 712 28.02 28.31 -17.81
C ALA A 712 29.32 28.92 -18.35
N LYS A 713 30.25 28.06 -18.81
CA LYS A 713 31.57 28.45 -19.37
C LYS A 713 31.50 29.49 -20.50
N ASN A 714 30.33 29.71 -21.10
CA ASN A 714 30.09 30.66 -22.19
C ASN A 714 29.65 32.06 -21.70
N ASN A 715 29.87 32.39 -20.41
CA ASN A 715 29.52 33.67 -19.75
C ASN A 715 28.03 34.05 -19.75
N GLN A 716 27.13 33.08 -19.83
CA GLN A 716 25.72 33.30 -19.51
C GLN A 716 25.50 33.06 -18.01
N GLU A 717 25.03 34.08 -17.30
CA GLU A 717 24.70 34.04 -15.88
C GLU A 717 23.18 34.01 -15.70
N LEU A 718 22.72 33.14 -14.81
CA LEU A 718 21.34 32.99 -14.39
C LEU A 718 21.27 33.27 -12.89
N VAL A 719 20.54 34.31 -12.49
CA VAL A 719 20.29 34.62 -11.06
C VAL A 719 18.93 34.05 -10.68
N LEU A 720 18.90 33.24 -9.64
CA LEU A 720 17.74 32.57 -9.08
C LEU A 720 17.52 33.02 -7.64
N HIS A 721 16.34 33.56 -7.34
CA HIS A 721 15.92 33.80 -5.96
C HIS A 721 15.52 32.50 -5.26
N ALA A 722 15.29 32.57 -3.95
CA ALA A 722 14.86 31.42 -3.17
C ALA A 722 13.58 30.79 -3.73
N SER A 723 13.55 29.46 -3.86
CA SER A 723 12.45 28.68 -4.44
C SER A 723 12.08 29.04 -5.89
N GLU A 724 13.00 29.64 -6.64
CA GLU A 724 12.79 29.99 -8.05
C GLU A 724 13.30 28.88 -8.99
N CYS A 725 12.57 28.64 -10.09
CA CYS A 725 12.97 27.74 -11.17
C CYS A 725 13.03 28.49 -12.50
N GLN A 726 14.17 28.48 -13.20
CA GLN A 726 14.31 29.07 -14.53
C GLN A 726 15.09 28.16 -15.49
N ARG A 727 14.81 28.30 -16.80
CA ARG A 727 15.47 27.53 -17.87
C ARG A 727 16.74 28.21 -18.34
N MET A 728 17.84 27.46 -18.36
CA MET A 728 19.12 27.85 -18.95
C MET A 728 19.37 27.08 -20.25
N ALA A 729 19.80 27.75 -21.31
CA ALA A 729 20.17 27.12 -22.58
C ALA A 729 21.70 27.18 -22.76
N ILE A 730 22.35 26.02 -22.88
CA ILE A 730 23.80 25.91 -22.99
C ILE A 730 24.13 25.31 -24.35
N GLN A 731 24.89 26.02 -25.17
CA GLN A 731 25.39 25.46 -26.43
C GLN A 731 26.54 24.49 -26.14
N VAL A 732 26.41 23.26 -26.64
CA VAL A 732 27.37 22.16 -26.44
C VAL A 732 27.73 21.52 -27.79
N ASP A 733 28.99 21.10 -27.92
CA ASP A 733 29.45 20.33 -29.07
C ASP A 733 28.98 18.87 -28.94
N LYS A 734 28.58 18.26 -30.07
CA LYS A 734 28.28 16.83 -30.15
C LYS A 734 29.57 16.01 -30.13
N PHE A 735 29.55 14.84 -29.50
CA PHE A 735 30.74 14.04 -29.24
C PHE A 735 30.87 12.82 -30.18
N ASP A 736 32.11 12.46 -30.54
CA ASP A 736 32.44 11.25 -31.30
C ASP A 736 32.70 10.06 -30.35
N PHE A 737 31.86 9.03 -30.44
CA PHE A 737 31.83 7.91 -29.49
C PHE A 737 32.91 6.84 -29.72
N GLU A 738 33.56 6.76 -30.89
CA GLU A 738 34.38 5.57 -31.23
C GLU A 738 35.91 5.74 -31.07
N SER A 739 36.39 6.81 -30.45
CA SER A 739 37.82 7.04 -30.15
C SER A 739 38.30 6.44 -28.81
N LEU A 740 37.85 5.23 -28.45
CA LEU A 740 38.32 4.48 -27.28
C LEU A 740 39.26 3.32 -27.72
N PRO A 741 40.37 3.03 -26.98
CA PRO A 741 41.19 1.84 -27.23
C PRO A 741 40.36 0.58 -26.94
N GLN A 742 40.45 -0.44 -27.79
CA GLN A 742 39.79 -1.72 -27.51
C GLN A 742 40.52 -2.43 -26.34
N PRO A 743 39.78 -2.99 -25.35
CA PRO A 743 40.38 -3.85 -24.34
C PRO A 743 40.79 -5.21 -24.96
N ASP A 744 41.91 -5.76 -24.50
CA ASP A 744 42.47 -7.03 -24.99
C ASP A 744 41.45 -8.19 -24.93
N GLN A 745 41.56 -9.11 -25.90
CA GLN A 745 40.57 -10.14 -26.27
C GLN A 745 40.20 -11.16 -25.18
N GLU A 746 40.74 -11.08 -23.96
CA GLU A 746 40.38 -12.00 -22.86
C GLU A 746 39.28 -11.46 -21.92
N THR A 747 38.91 -10.17 -22.01
CA THR A 747 37.89 -9.56 -21.12
C THR A 747 36.46 -9.55 -21.71
N ALA A 748 36.28 -10.01 -22.96
CA ALA A 748 35.03 -9.88 -23.71
C ALA A 748 33.90 -10.86 -23.33
N ARG A 749 34.02 -11.63 -22.23
CA ARG A 749 32.99 -12.60 -21.83
C ARG A 749 32.07 -12.17 -20.70
N PHE A 750 32.33 -11.07 -20.01
CA PHE A 750 31.40 -10.49 -19.02
C PHE A 750 31.62 -8.98 -18.86
N THR A 751 31.27 -8.18 -19.86
CA THR A 751 31.16 -6.71 -19.72
C THR A 751 29.70 -6.36 -19.46
N ASN A 752 29.42 -5.89 -18.24
CA ASN A 752 28.09 -5.50 -17.79
C ASN A 752 27.71 -4.16 -18.47
N PRO A 753 26.50 -3.99 -19.07
CA PRO A 753 26.12 -2.73 -19.73
C PRO A 753 26.19 -1.50 -18.82
N LYS A 754 26.14 -1.66 -17.49
CA LYS A 754 26.35 -0.59 -16.52
C LYS A 754 27.76 0.02 -16.52
N GLN A 755 28.80 -0.77 -16.74
CA GLN A 755 30.19 -0.28 -16.75
C GLN A 755 30.50 0.51 -18.02
N LEU A 756 29.90 0.12 -19.15
CA LEU A 756 30.00 0.88 -20.39
C LEU A 756 29.28 2.24 -20.29
N GLU A 757 28.17 2.29 -19.53
CA GLU A 757 27.43 3.53 -19.24
C GLU A 757 28.21 4.47 -18.31
N GLU A 758 28.89 3.93 -17.29
CA GLU A 758 29.79 4.67 -16.40
C GLU A 758 31.00 5.27 -17.17
N GLU A 759 31.60 4.52 -18.11
CA GLU A 759 32.67 5.04 -18.98
C GLU A 759 32.18 6.10 -19.98
N ARG A 760 30.91 6.01 -20.43
CA ARG A 760 30.27 7.03 -21.29
C ARG A 760 30.02 8.35 -20.55
N GLN A 761 29.69 8.27 -19.26
CA GLN A 761 29.44 9.43 -18.39
C GLN A 761 30.75 10.15 -18.00
N HIS A 762 31.85 9.41 -17.82
CA HIS A 762 33.14 9.93 -17.35
C HIS A 762 33.79 11.04 -18.23
N ARG A 763 33.41 11.19 -19.51
CA ARG A 763 33.93 12.26 -20.40
C ARG A 763 33.06 13.52 -20.46
N LEU A 764 31.89 13.54 -19.81
CA LEU A 764 31.01 14.72 -19.70
C LEU A 764 31.43 15.74 -18.63
N HIS A 765 32.58 15.53 -17.98
CA HIS A 765 33.25 16.52 -17.10
C HIS A 765 33.44 17.92 -17.70
N HIS A 766 33.21 18.12 -19.00
CA HIS A 766 33.34 19.42 -19.65
C HIS A 766 32.13 20.36 -19.49
N VAL A 767 30.95 19.87 -19.06
CA VAL A 767 29.72 20.68 -18.89
C VAL A 767 29.37 20.84 -17.40
N ALA A 768 30.28 21.43 -16.64
CA ALA A 768 30.02 21.80 -15.25
C ALA A 768 29.60 23.26 -15.15
N LEU A 769 28.59 23.53 -14.32
CA LEU A 769 28.08 24.87 -14.03
C LEU A 769 28.76 25.41 -12.78
N ASN A 770 29.26 26.64 -12.86
CA ASN A 770 29.73 27.34 -11.68
C ASN A 770 28.53 27.94 -10.97
N ARG A 771 28.51 27.90 -9.64
CA ARG A 771 27.52 28.60 -8.85
C ARG A 771 28.14 29.44 -7.77
N THR A 772 27.52 30.59 -7.54
CA THR A 772 27.94 31.55 -6.54
C THR A 772 26.76 32.01 -5.71
N HIS A 773 26.99 32.13 -4.40
CA HIS A 773 26.06 32.76 -3.47
C HIS A 773 26.67 34.11 -3.07
N PRO A 774 26.23 35.22 -3.67
CA PRO A 774 26.87 36.52 -3.48
C PRO A 774 26.88 36.99 -2.02
N SER A 775 25.80 36.74 -1.29
CA SER A 775 25.63 37.11 0.13
C SER A 775 26.56 36.32 1.07
N LEU A 776 26.86 35.07 0.74
CA LEU A 776 27.65 34.14 1.57
C LEU A 776 29.13 34.07 1.15
N ARG A 777 29.53 34.81 0.10
CA ARG A 777 30.88 34.81 -0.51
C ARG A 777 31.42 33.41 -0.83
N ARG A 778 30.55 32.51 -1.29
CA ARG A 778 30.87 31.10 -1.56
C ARG A 778 30.68 30.73 -3.02
N HIS A 779 31.52 29.79 -3.47
CA HIS A 779 31.60 29.33 -4.85
C HIS A 779 31.55 27.79 -4.85
N GLY A 780 30.93 27.21 -5.87
CA GLY A 780 30.85 25.76 -6.05
C GLY A 780 30.65 25.38 -7.50
N GLU A 781 30.74 24.09 -7.76
CA GLU A 781 30.49 23.49 -9.08
C GLU A 781 29.25 22.60 -8.96
N ALA A 782 28.41 22.57 -10.00
CA ALA A 782 27.25 21.70 -10.11
C ALA A 782 27.39 20.84 -11.37
N SER A 783 27.45 19.53 -11.19
CA SER A 783 27.50 18.58 -12.31
C SER A 783 26.10 18.39 -12.90
N VAL A 784 26.05 18.36 -14.23
CA VAL A 784 24.83 18.03 -15.00
C VAL A 784 24.77 16.52 -15.33
N GLU A 785 25.83 15.79 -15.02
CA GLU A 785 26.03 14.36 -15.38
C GLU A 785 24.87 13.46 -14.97
N GLY A 786 24.37 13.62 -13.74
CA GLY A 786 23.26 12.79 -13.22
C GLY A 786 21.92 12.99 -13.92
N VAL A 787 21.77 14.02 -14.75
CA VAL A 787 20.49 14.40 -15.38
C VAL A 787 20.45 14.10 -16.87
N LEU A 788 21.57 13.64 -17.45
CA LEU A 788 21.67 13.27 -18.87
C LEU A 788 21.16 11.83 -19.05
N ASN A 789 19.89 11.70 -19.42
CA ASN A 789 19.32 10.38 -19.75
C ASN A 789 19.86 9.86 -21.10
N GLN A 790 19.66 8.56 -21.35
CA GLN A 790 20.12 7.90 -22.57
C GLN A 790 19.65 8.61 -23.85
N LEU A 791 18.41 9.11 -23.88
CA LEU A 791 17.88 9.84 -25.03
C LEU A 791 18.64 11.15 -25.28
N VAL A 792 18.96 11.91 -24.23
CA VAL A 792 19.75 13.15 -24.34
C VAL A 792 21.18 12.84 -24.78
N LEU A 793 21.78 11.76 -24.28
CA LEU A 793 23.09 11.28 -24.70
C LEU A 793 23.11 10.89 -26.19
N GLU A 794 22.06 10.24 -26.69
CA GLU A 794 21.89 9.92 -28.12
C GLU A 794 21.80 11.19 -28.98
N HIS A 795 21.12 12.26 -28.53
CA HIS A 795 21.08 13.54 -29.24
C HIS A 795 22.41 14.31 -29.20
N LEU A 796 23.22 14.08 -28.16
CA LEU A 796 24.57 14.62 -28.01
C LEU A 796 25.63 13.83 -28.81
N GLN A 797 25.27 12.66 -29.35
CA GLN A 797 26.17 11.85 -30.16
C GLN A 797 26.28 12.39 -31.60
N LEU A 798 27.52 12.43 -32.13
CA LEU A 798 27.77 12.70 -33.54
C LEU A 798 27.35 11.48 -34.36
N ALA A 799 26.49 11.66 -35.38
CA ALA A 799 26.05 10.56 -36.24
C ALA A 799 27.26 9.92 -36.96
N PRO A 800 27.42 8.58 -36.91
CA PRO A 800 28.60 7.90 -37.45
C PRO A 800 28.62 7.85 -39.00
N LEU A 801 27.50 8.14 -39.64
CA LEU A 801 27.39 8.35 -41.08
C LEU A 801 27.13 9.83 -41.35
N GLN A 802 28.01 10.47 -42.13
CA GLN A 802 27.79 11.84 -42.57
C GLN A 802 27.19 11.82 -43.97
N TRP A 803 26.10 12.58 -44.14
CA TRP A 803 25.44 12.75 -45.41
C TRP A 803 25.52 14.20 -45.86
N ASP A 804 26.05 14.42 -47.06
CA ASP A 804 26.10 15.73 -47.68
C ASP A 804 25.22 15.69 -48.94
N VAL A 805 24.27 16.62 -49.06
CA VAL A 805 23.36 16.71 -50.22
C VAL A 805 23.60 18.00 -50.97
N LEU A 806 23.90 17.92 -52.26
CA LEU A 806 24.09 19.08 -53.13
C LEU A 806 23.03 19.13 -54.22
N VAL A 807 22.45 20.31 -54.42
CA VAL A 807 21.54 20.61 -55.52
C VAL A 807 22.22 21.62 -56.45
N ASN A 808 22.39 21.27 -57.73
CA ASN A 808 23.14 22.09 -58.71
C ASN A 808 24.55 22.48 -58.21
N GLY A 809 25.23 21.55 -57.51
CA GLY A 809 26.56 21.75 -56.94
C GLY A 809 26.62 22.65 -55.70
N LYS A 810 25.47 23.08 -55.15
CA LYS A 810 25.39 23.84 -53.90
C LYS A 810 24.92 22.94 -52.75
N PRO A 811 25.58 22.96 -51.58
CA PRO A 811 25.13 22.17 -50.42
C PRO A 811 23.77 22.69 -49.90
N CYS A 812 22.89 21.75 -49.57
CA CYS A 812 21.57 22.01 -48.99
C CYS A 812 21.58 21.62 -47.51
N ASP A 813 21.82 22.59 -46.64
CA ASP A 813 21.61 22.46 -45.19
C ASP A 813 20.15 22.73 -44.82
N CYS A 814 19.74 22.31 -43.62
CA CYS A 814 18.45 22.67 -43.05
C CYS A 814 18.32 24.21 -43.11
N ASP A 815 17.29 24.74 -43.77
CA ASP A 815 16.97 26.17 -43.95
C ASP A 815 17.43 26.86 -45.26
N VAL A 816 18.14 26.18 -46.19
CA VAL A 816 18.53 26.78 -47.49
C VAL A 816 17.62 26.31 -48.62
N ILE A 817 16.96 27.26 -49.30
CA ILE A 817 16.11 27.00 -50.48
C ILE A 817 16.96 26.98 -51.75
N ALA A 818 16.91 25.87 -52.50
CA ALA A 818 17.58 25.75 -53.80
C ALA A 818 16.64 26.22 -54.93
N ASP A 819 16.93 27.38 -55.52
CA ASP A 819 16.17 27.88 -56.67
C ASP A 819 16.61 27.21 -57.98
N CYS A 820 15.63 26.79 -58.80
CA CYS A 820 15.83 26.32 -60.17
C CYS A 820 14.77 26.90 -61.12
N LYS A 821 14.95 26.79 -62.44
CA LYS A 821 13.89 27.13 -63.40
C LYS A 821 13.10 25.88 -63.76
N ALA A 822 11.78 26.02 -63.88
CA ALA A 822 10.95 24.96 -64.43
C ALA A 822 11.42 24.64 -65.86
N GLY A 823 11.59 23.34 -66.15
CA GLY A 823 12.14 22.82 -67.40
C GLY A 823 13.66 22.63 -67.45
N ASP A 824 14.43 23.12 -66.46
CA ASP A 824 15.87 22.84 -66.39
C ASP A 824 16.14 21.54 -65.60
N ALA A 825 17.16 20.79 -66.01
CA ALA A 825 17.63 19.61 -65.28
C ALA A 825 18.32 20.05 -63.99
N VAL A 826 17.77 19.67 -62.84
CA VAL A 826 18.32 19.94 -61.51
C VAL A 826 19.16 18.76 -61.06
N THR A 827 20.47 18.93 -60.94
CA THR A 827 21.35 17.85 -60.48
C THR A 827 21.24 17.70 -58.97
N LEU A 828 21.12 16.46 -58.51
CA LEU A 828 21.10 16.07 -57.11
C LEU A 828 22.27 15.13 -56.85
N GLU A 829 23.15 15.52 -55.94
CA GLU A 829 24.28 14.72 -55.48
C GLU A 829 24.08 14.39 -54.00
N VAL A 830 24.13 13.11 -53.65
CA VAL A 830 24.05 12.63 -52.27
C VAL A 830 25.33 11.87 -51.96
N GLN A 831 26.16 12.44 -51.09
CA GLN A 831 27.41 11.85 -50.64
C GLN A 831 27.24 11.23 -49.25
N LEU A 832 27.52 9.93 -49.16
CA LEU A 832 27.69 9.21 -47.90
C LEU A 832 29.16 9.18 -47.54
N THR A 833 29.53 9.66 -46.35
CA THR A 833 30.86 9.47 -45.78
C THR A 833 30.76 8.57 -44.56
N ASN A 834 31.37 7.38 -44.62
CA ASN A 834 31.37 6.45 -43.50
C ASN A 834 32.45 6.83 -42.49
N ARG A 835 32.07 7.34 -41.32
CA ARG A 835 33.00 7.64 -40.22
C ARG A 835 33.03 6.59 -39.12
N SER A 836 32.27 5.50 -39.28
CA SER A 836 32.25 4.38 -38.35
C SER A 836 33.45 3.43 -38.55
N LYS A 837 33.72 2.55 -37.57
CA LYS A 837 34.75 1.49 -37.69
C LYS A 837 34.33 0.30 -38.58
N ASN A 838 33.06 0.16 -38.93
CA ASN A 838 32.56 -0.97 -39.72
C ASN A 838 32.22 -0.54 -41.15
N SER A 839 32.27 -1.47 -42.09
CA SER A 839 31.75 -1.23 -43.43
C SER A 839 30.22 -1.16 -43.41
N VAL A 840 29.63 -0.25 -44.19
CA VAL A 840 28.18 0.02 -44.21
C VAL A 840 27.62 -0.20 -45.61
N GLY A 841 26.53 -0.97 -45.72
CA GLY A 841 25.86 -1.29 -46.98
C GLY A 841 26.01 -2.76 -47.41
N PRO A 842 25.41 -3.16 -48.54
CA PRO A 842 24.85 -2.30 -49.59
C PRO A 842 23.54 -1.62 -49.18
N LEU A 843 23.34 -0.37 -49.61
CA LEU A 843 22.16 0.45 -49.31
C LEU A 843 21.44 0.84 -50.61
N ALA A 844 20.11 0.89 -50.59
CA ALA A 844 19.32 1.51 -51.64
C ALA A 844 18.75 2.85 -51.15
N LEU A 845 19.05 3.92 -51.87
CA LEU A 845 18.61 5.30 -51.61
C LEU A 845 17.50 5.67 -52.59
N THR A 846 16.26 5.81 -52.12
CA THR A 846 15.13 6.25 -52.96
C THR A 846 14.77 7.69 -52.65
N VAL A 847 14.78 8.55 -53.66
CA VAL A 847 14.39 9.96 -53.55
C VAL A 847 12.93 10.11 -53.96
N VAL A 848 12.11 10.67 -53.07
CA VAL A 848 10.67 10.87 -53.29
C VAL A 848 10.34 12.35 -53.18
N PRO A 849 9.98 13.04 -54.28
CA PRO A 849 9.52 14.41 -54.23
C PRO A 849 8.11 14.48 -53.64
N TYR A 850 7.82 15.55 -52.90
CA TYR A 850 6.50 15.88 -52.39
C TYR A 850 6.31 17.40 -52.33
N GLN A 851 5.05 17.84 -52.24
CA GLN A 851 4.70 19.22 -51.92
C GLN A 851 4.02 19.28 -50.56
N ASP A 852 4.34 20.31 -49.78
CA ASP A 852 3.66 20.61 -48.52
C ASP A 852 2.94 21.95 -48.64
N PHE A 853 1.62 21.94 -48.40
CA PHE A 853 0.78 23.12 -48.47
C PHE A 853 0.72 23.91 -47.16
N GLN A 854 1.62 23.63 -46.20
CA GLN A 854 1.70 24.28 -44.89
C GLN A 854 0.45 24.08 -44.02
N ASN A 855 -0.34 23.05 -44.31
CA ASN A 855 -1.52 22.63 -43.54
C ASN A 855 -1.33 21.24 -42.91
N GLY A 856 -0.10 20.70 -42.94
CA GLY A 856 0.25 19.37 -42.43
C GLY A 856 -0.07 18.21 -43.37
N VAL A 857 -0.60 18.47 -44.59
CA VAL A 857 -0.89 17.44 -45.60
C VAL A 857 0.19 17.44 -46.68
N GLN A 858 0.94 16.34 -46.76
CA GLN A 858 2.00 16.13 -47.78
C GLN A 858 1.43 15.47 -49.03
N ASN A 859 1.56 16.11 -50.19
CA ASN A 859 1.14 15.58 -51.48
C ASN A 859 2.31 14.92 -52.23
N TYR A 860 2.19 13.61 -52.46
CA TYR A 860 3.19 12.79 -53.16
C TYR A 860 2.82 12.47 -54.62
N ASN A 861 1.60 12.79 -55.06
CA ASN A 861 1.15 12.52 -56.43
C ASN A 861 1.65 13.61 -57.38
N LEU A 862 2.91 13.50 -57.78
CA LEU A 862 3.61 14.49 -58.61
C LEU A 862 4.03 13.95 -59.98
N GLU A 863 3.42 12.85 -60.46
CA GLU A 863 3.80 12.17 -61.71
C GLU A 863 3.75 13.09 -62.94
N ASP A 864 2.82 14.05 -62.96
CA ASP A 864 2.70 15.04 -64.03
C ASP A 864 3.56 16.31 -63.79
N ALA A 865 4.19 16.45 -62.62
CA ALA A 865 4.84 17.68 -62.17
C ALA A 865 6.36 17.57 -61.96
N VAL A 866 6.86 16.41 -61.54
CA VAL A 866 8.29 16.15 -61.32
C VAL A 866 8.66 14.81 -61.91
N THR A 867 9.67 14.80 -62.78
CA THR A 867 10.19 13.59 -63.43
C THR A 867 11.67 13.40 -63.12
N PHE A 868 12.08 12.17 -62.84
CA PHE A 868 13.51 11.83 -62.70
C PHE A 868 14.15 11.64 -64.07
N ILE A 869 15.32 12.24 -64.26
CA ILE A 869 16.21 11.94 -65.38
C ILE A 869 17.05 10.73 -64.95
N GLY A 870 16.55 9.53 -65.23
CA GLY A 870 17.14 8.26 -64.81
C GLY A 870 16.34 7.57 -63.69
N SER A 871 17.02 6.77 -62.87
CA SER A 871 16.42 6.08 -61.72
C SER A 871 16.19 7.05 -60.56
N ASN A 872 15.07 6.89 -59.84
CA ASN A 872 14.83 7.58 -58.56
C ASN A 872 15.47 6.85 -57.36
N THR A 873 16.00 5.63 -57.60
CA THR A 873 16.65 4.79 -56.61
C THR A 873 18.10 4.56 -57.00
N PHE A 874 19.02 4.90 -56.10
CA PHE A 874 20.47 4.78 -56.26
C PHE A 874 20.98 3.68 -55.34
N TYR A 875 21.79 2.77 -55.87
CA TYR A 875 22.41 1.71 -55.08
C TYR A 875 23.81 2.14 -54.66
N ILE A 876 24.06 2.10 -53.36
CA ILE A 876 25.35 2.37 -52.74
C ILE A 876 25.94 1.02 -52.33
N ASP A 877 27.05 0.64 -52.96
CA ASP A 877 27.83 -0.53 -52.55
C ASP A 877 28.38 -0.35 -51.12
N THR A 878 28.86 -1.44 -50.53
CA THR A 878 29.42 -1.42 -49.17
C THR A 878 30.56 -0.40 -49.03
N VAL A 879 30.35 0.67 -48.25
CA VAL A 879 31.31 1.75 -47.98
C VAL A 879 32.17 1.39 -46.78
N LYS A 880 33.49 1.30 -46.95
CA LYS A 880 34.40 0.97 -45.85
C LYS A 880 34.62 2.15 -44.90
N PRO A 881 35.16 1.92 -43.70
CA PRO A 881 35.53 2.99 -42.78
C PRO A 881 36.39 4.07 -43.43
N LYS A 882 36.03 5.34 -43.22
CA LYS A 882 36.67 6.55 -43.78
C LYS A 882 36.56 6.74 -45.29
N GLU A 883 35.87 5.85 -45.99
CA GLU A 883 35.57 6.02 -47.41
C GLU A 883 34.26 6.81 -47.59
N ASN A 884 34.11 7.40 -48.76
CA ASN A 884 32.88 8.06 -49.20
C ASN A 884 32.33 7.39 -50.47
N SER A 885 31.01 7.46 -50.63
CA SER A 885 30.31 7.07 -51.84
C SER A 885 29.38 8.19 -52.26
N VAL A 886 29.29 8.44 -53.56
CA VAL A 886 28.54 9.55 -54.14
C VAL A 886 27.51 9.00 -55.11
N CYS A 887 26.24 9.35 -54.90
CA CYS A 887 25.16 9.09 -55.83
C CYS A 887 24.77 10.39 -56.53
N VAL A 888 24.74 10.36 -57.86
CA VAL A 888 24.33 11.51 -58.68
C VAL A 888 23.08 11.15 -59.47
N GLY A 889 22.08 12.00 -59.38
CA GLY A 889 20.87 11.97 -60.19
C GLY A 889 20.48 13.35 -60.69
N ALA A 890 19.39 13.43 -61.46
CA ALA A 890 18.80 14.71 -61.82
C ALA A 890 17.28 14.62 -61.82
N LEU A 891 16.63 15.72 -61.43
CA LEU A 891 15.18 15.89 -61.44
C LEU A 891 14.81 17.02 -62.41
N LEU A 892 13.67 16.86 -63.07
CA LEU A 892 13.07 17.85 -63.94
C LEU A 892 11.73 18.29 -63.34
N PHE A 893 11.61 19.57 -63.04
CA PHE A 893 10.37 20.17 -62.53
C PHE A 893 9.59 20.80 -63.69
N LEU A 894 8.40 20.27 -63.98
CA LEU A 894 7.58 20.68 -65.13
C LEU A 894 6.67 21.89 -64.82
N TYR A 895 6.41 22.16 -63.54
CA TYR A 895 5.65 23.31 -63.06
C TYR A 895 6.44 24.13 -62.05
N THR A 896 6.02 25.38 -61.90
CA THR A 896 6.55 26.29 -60.88
C THR A 896 5.95 26.00 -59.51
N GLY A 897 6.75 26.08 -58.44
CA GLY A 897 6.29 25.89 -57.07
C GLY A 897 7.41 25.53 -56.11
N ASP A 898 7.06 25.38 -54.83
CA ASP A 898 7.93 24.82 -53.80
C ASP A 898 7.76 23.30 -53.74
N PHE A 899 8.87 22.58 -53.79
CA PHE A 899 8.96 21.12 -53.76
C PHE A 899 9.97 20.70 -52.70
N TYR A 900 9.72 19.55 -52.07
CA TYR A 900 10.58 18.98 -51.05
C TYR A 900 10.99 17.57 -51.45
N LEU A 901 12.23 17.18 -51.17
CA LEU A 901 12.70 15.82 -51.42
C LEU A 901 12.80 15.06 -50.11
N LYS A 902 12.07 13.96 -50.02
CA LYS A 902 12.19 12.97 -48.95
C LYS A 902 13.03 11.82 -49.44
N ILE A 903 14.19 11.64 -48.82
CA ILE A 903 15.11 10.57 -49.17
C ILE A 903 14.90 9.41 -48.19
N LYS A 904 14.63 8.22 -48.72
CA LYS A 904 14.36 6.99 -47.97
C LYS A 904 15.49 5.99 -48.18
N PHE A 905 15.72 5.17 -47.16
CA PHE A 905 16.72 4.12 -47.17
C PHE A 905 16.06 2.75 -47.06
N GLN A 906 16.59 1.80 -47.81
CA GLN A 906 16.34 0.38 -47.63
C GLN A 906 17.69 -0.33 -47.50
N ASP A 907 17.89 -1.02 -46.38
CA ASP A 907 19.02 -1.90 -46.16
C ASP A 907 18.65 -3.28 -46.72
N ASP A 908 19.40 -3.76 -47.71
CA ASP A 908 19.17 -5.06 -48.34
C ASP A 908 19.91 -6.19 -47.60
N SER A 909 20.61 -5.89 -46.50
CA SER A 909 21.31 -6.87 -45.68
C SER A 909 20.40 -7.47 -44.59
N ALA A 910 20.10 -8.76 -44.71
CA ALA A 910 19.13 -9.50 -43.90
C ALA A 910 19.56 -9.78 -42.43
N GLY A 911 20.22 -8.86 -41.72
CA GLY A 911 20.87 -9.21 -40.44
C GLY A 911 20.98 -8.21 -39.29
N ARG A 912 20.95 -6.88 -39.48
CA ARG A 912 21.03 -5.92 -38.37
C ARG A 912 20.34 -4.60 -38.71
N GLU A 913 19.25 -4.26 -38.02
CA GLU A 913 18.62 -2.93 -38.11
C GLU A 913 19.58 -1.88 -37.53
N LEU A 914 20.19 -1.07 -38.39
CA LEU A 914 20.96 0.11 -37.99
C LEU A 914 19.99 1.19 -37.42
N PRO A 915 20.34 1.94 -36.36
CA PRO A 915 19.44 2.94 -35.77
C PRO A 915 18.98 3.99 -36.79
N LEU A 916 17.68 4.33 -36.80
CA LEU A 916 17.10 5.34 -37.70
C LEU A 916 17.83 6.71 -37.62
N ALA A 917 18.37 7.05 -36.45
CA ALA A 917 19.16 8.28 -36.24
C ALA A 917 20.43 8.36 -37.10
N TRP A 918 20.97 7.23 -37.60
CA TRP A 918 22.16 7.22 -38.46
C TRP A 918 21.84 7.61 -39.91
N PHE A 919 20.55 7.69 -40.25
CA PHE A 919 20.05 7.93 -41.60
C PHE A 919 19.25 9.24 -41.70
N THR A 920 19.39 10.15 -40.73
CA THR A 920 18.74 11.45 -40.76
C THR A 920 19.40 12.35 -41.82
N LEU A 921 18.83 12.34 -43.02
CA LEU A 921 19.19 13.26 -44.10
C LEU A 921 18.52 14.63 -43.92
N PRO A 922 19.15 15.71 -44.39
CA PRO A 922 18.50 17.02 -44.42
C PRO A 922 17.28 16.98 -45.35
N SER A 923 16.21 17.68 -44.98
CA SER A 923 15.09 17.93 -45.88
C SER A 923 15.52 18.93 -46.95
N VAL A 924 15.51 18.52 -48.22
CA VAL A 924 15.91 19.39 -49.33
C VAL A 924 14.68 20.17 -49.80
N HIS A 925 14.76 21.49 -49.79
CA HIS A 925 13.72 22.39 -50.32
C HIS A 925 14.18 22.99 -51.64
N ILE A 926 13.44 22.70 -52.72
CA ILE A 926 13.69 23.21 -54.06
C ILE A 926 12.53 24.10 -54.48
N ARG A 927 12.84 25.28 -55.01
CA ARG A 927 11.86 26.21 -55.57
C ARG A 927 12.03 26.31 -57.08
N ALA A 928 11.07 25.78 -57.83
CA ALA A 928 11.02 25.88 -59.28
C ALA A 928 10.33 27.18 -59.69
N LEU A 929 11.07 28.08 -60.30
CA LEU A 929 10.61 29.39 -60.76
C LEU A 929 10.22 29.35 -62.24
N ALA A 930 9.31 30.24 -62.66
CA ALA A 930 8.94 30.37 -64.06
C ALA A 930 10.15 30.74 -64.90
N THR A 931 10.30 30.13 -66.07
CA THR A 931 11.25 30.61 -67.07
C THR A 931 10.83 32.04 -67.44
N PRO A 932 11.67 33.07 -67.25
CA PRO A 932 11.30 34.40 -67.71
C PRO A 932 11.12 34.33 -69.22
N LEU A 933 9.97 34.79 -69.72
CA LEU A 933 9.77 35.05 -71.16
C LEU A 933 10.95 35.92 -71.61
N GLN A 934 11.86 35.37 -72.42
CA GLN A 934 12.77 36.20 -73.18
C GLN A 934 11.89 37.07 -74.07
N ALA A 935 11.87 38.38 -73.80
CA ALA A 935 11.50 39.36 -74.79
C ALA A 935 12.48 39.19 -75.95
N GLY A 936 12.07 38.44 -76.98
CA GLY A 936 12.66 38.55 -78.30
C GLY A 936 12.08 39.79 -78.96
N ALA A 937 12.96 40.74 -79.26
CA ALA A 937 12.79 42.07 -79.87
C ALA A 937 12.61 43.24 -78.88
#